data_AF-A0A1J4K4I0-F1
#
_entry.id   AF-A0A1J4K4I0-F1
#
_cell.length_a   1.000
_cell.length_b   1.000
_cell.length_c   1.000
_cell.angle_alpha   90.00
_cell.angle_beta   90.00
_cell.angle_gamma   90.00
#
_symmetry.space_group_name_H-M   'P 1'
#
loop_
_entity.id
_entity.type
_entity.pdbx_description
1 polymer ?
#
loop_
_entity_poly.entity_id
_entity_poly.type
_entity_poly.pdbx_seq_one_letter_code
_entity_poly.pdbx_strand_id
1 'polypeptide(L)'
;MLNDHYSNQMFSFRLKDEVFKCPLNIIAIRFHDSINDYWNSKEYVVKSNVSKETFLGFLHFIEELELPQINIHNVQEFKELNQEFRNKFLNLEIERFEKEYCDSESTIKELQKNINQYDMANLEEMVSKRLDYFLINCPKLLASFDIDILYRIFFHKSRRLHDHNLAFHFIQDQLFPHEHSKSENNILEIHNIEYLLLFNSLDATKLSEEILFNQMKEQYFQNYPEYYENIPKLQISYYQHLNQKLEMFESEIEQLKTLISQQNEQIEKFNNSLKEINKNINIIIGDVEIRKEEKYSLNNIKKVEATSSTNTKIEKISKIKIDIPNNMPNSIVFQNPKEFCYLNNYSTGILSYLKEIEGNSFEPLFITCLSSYDPYDLMLPNWNGEYYSSGSGHSFLKFLFRDIISISGIILQNAQECYFQGFKILINEDEMIYSTKGEQRLNGKNKIAPILFEREFKVKSIKIIQDGISFDNHYFFGLKQIDFIKSLPSGYSFDEYFNDLLNNADKLFNNLINNEKYQKDPHLFPVRISTDYFSTEDFYSQYSQKNVFSNGENAYVDFKILHGFVVIDKYRLKKSDVAELRSWKILGSFQTHLHKIDETKWTLLSEIIDDVNSNCDCIIYPINTNKSCNIIRIQLISTWIEDDQSLVFQHLEFFGKYYPFC
;
A
#
# COMPACT_ATOMS: atom_id res chain seq x y z
N MET A 1 6.32 -14.00 39.66
CA MET A 1 6.30 -15.44 39.27
C MET A 1 4.84 -15.88 39.16
N LEU A 2 4.18 -15.64 38.03
CA LEU A 2 2.77 -16.02 37.82
C LEU A 2 2.44 -16.51 36.40
N ASN A 3 3.37 -16.45 35.44
CA ASN A 3 2.98 -16.26 34.04
C ASN A 3 2.83 -17.54 33.18
N ASP A 4 3.48 -18.65 33.53
CA ASP A 4 3.51 -19.83 32.64
C ASP A 4 2.27 -20.73 32.76
N HIS A 5 1.52 -20.65 33.88
CA HIS A 5 0.37 -21.53 34.14
C HIS A 5 -0.99 -20.97 33.69
N TYR A 6 -1.06 -19.70 33.30
CA TYR A 6 -2.32 -19.01 32.97
C TYR A 6 -2.41 -18.47 31.54
N SER A 7 -1.34 -18.52 30.75
CA SER A 7 -1.25 -18.00 29.37
C SER A 7 -2.38 -18.48 28.45
N ASN A 8 -2.72 -19.77 28.49
CA ASN A 8 -3.73 -20.38 27.63
C ASN A 8 -5.10 -20.58 28.33
N GLN A 9 -5.35 -19.92 29.47
CA GLN A 9 -6.64 -19.99 30.16
C GLN A 9 -7.55 -18.85 29.70
N MET A 10 -8.76 -19.17 29.25
CA MET A 10 -9.79 -18.19 28.89
C MET A 10 -10.75 -18.00 30.05
N PHE A 11 -11.00 -16.74 30.42
CA PHE A 11 -12.06 -16.35 31.34
C PHE A 11 -13.29 -15.93 30.53
N SER A 12 -14.50 -16.17 31.07
CA SER A 12 -15.74 -15.82 30.39
C SER A 12 -16.46 -14.67 31.11
N PHE A 13 -16.76 -13.58 30.43
CA PHE A 13 -17.67 -12.55 30.93
C PHE A 13 -19.06 -12.79 30.34
N ARG A 14 -20.08 -12.99 31.19
CA ARG A 14 -21.47 -13.04 30.75
C ARG A 14 -22.14 -11.69 30.94
N LEU A 15 -22.54 -11.05 29.84
CA LEU A 15 -23.38 -9.85 29.86
C LEU A 15 -24.75 -10.24 29.31
N LYS A 16 -25.78 -10.15 30.16
CA LYS A 16 -27.15 -10.61 29.85
C LYS A 16 -27.09 -12.10 29.41
N ASP A 17 -27.61 -12.46 28.25
CA ASP A 17 -27.56 -13.84 27.75
C ASP A 17 -26.27 -14.17 26.95
N GLU A 18 -25.48 -13.17 26.59
CA GLU A 18 -24.26 -13.34 25.78
C GLU A 18 -23.00 -13.60 26.62
N VAL A 19 -22.04 -14.34 26.04
CA VAL A 19 -20.79 -14.72 26.71
C VAL A 19 -19.59 -14.33 25.86
N PHE A 20 -18.78 -13.43 26.42
CA PHE A 20 -17.53 -12.89 25.88
C PHE A 20 -16.36 -13.64 26.52
N LYS A 21 -15.25 -13.82 25.81
CA LYS A 21 -14.07 -14.53 26.32
C LYS A 21 -12.83 -13.67 26.17
N CYS A 22 -12.05 -13.59 27.25
CA CYS A 22 -10.85 -12.76 27.35
C CYS A 22 -9.72 -13.60 28.00
N PRO A 23 -8.45 -13.48 27.55
CA PRO A 23 -7.32 -14.19 28.13
C PRO A 23 -7.09 -13.87 29.60
N LEU A 24 -7.06 -14.90 30.45
CA LEU A 24 -7.02 -14.77 31.92
C LEU A 24 -5.77 -14.01 32.41
N ASN A 25 -4.64 -14.16 31.71
CA ASN A 25 -3.40 -13.44 31.98
C ASN A 25 -3.55 -11.92 31.84
N ILE A 26 -4.31 -11.44 30.85
CA ILE A 26 -4.58 -10.01 30.66
C ILE A 26 -5.43 -9.49 31.83
N ILE A 27 -6.53 -10.18 32.14
CA ILE A 27 -7.47 -9.78 33.21
C ILE A 27 -6.75 -9.76 34.58
N ALA A 28 -5.92 -10.78 34.87
CA ALA A 28 -5.18 -10.88 36.13
C ALA A 28 -4.18 -9.74 36.35
N ILE A 29 -3.61 -9.18 35.28
CA ILE A 29 -2.73 -8.00 35.33
C ILE A 29 -3.52 -6.70 35.53
N ARG A 30 -4.78 -6.63 35.06
CA ARG A 30 -5.57 -5.38 35.00
C ARG A 30 -6.61 -5.21 36.12
N PHE A 31 -7.06 -6.29 36.75
CA PHE A 31 -8.16 -6.30 37.74
C PHE A 31 -7.80 -6.91 39.10
N HIS A 32 -6.52 -6.77 39.47
CA HIS A 32 -5.87 -7.43 40.60
C HIS A 32 -6.59 -7.31 41.96
N ASP A 33 -7.43 -6.29 42.17
CA ASP A 33 -8.10 -6.03 43.46
C ASP A 33 -9.65 -6.06 43.40
N SER A 34 -10.27 -6.16 42.20
CA SER A 34 -11.73 -6.01 42.03
C SER A 34 -12.48 -7.31 41.73
N ILE A 35 -11.81 -8.35 41.20
CA ILE A 35 -12.45 -9.62 40.80
C ILE A 35 -11.96 -10.82 41.67
N ASN A 36 -11.14 -10.57 42.71
CA ASN A 36 -10.39 -11.63 43.40
C ASN A 36 -11.19 -12.82 43.95
N ASP A 37 -12.38 -12.60 44.51
CA ASP A 37 -13.22 -13.68 45.04
C ASP A 37 -13.78 -14.61 43.93
N TYR A 38 -13.77 -14.14 42.68
CA TYR A 38 -14.40 -14.80 41.53
C TYR A 38 -13.43 -15.54 40.59
N TRP A 39 -12.10 -15.46 40.77
CA TRP A 39 -11.15 -16.20 39.92
C TRP A 39 -11.36 -17.73 39.91
N ASN A 40 -11.94 -18.28 40.98
CA ASN A 40 -12.24 -19.71 41.10
C ASN A 40 -13.41 -20.15 40.20
N SER A 41 -14.31 -19.24 39.85
CA SER A 41 -15.31 -19.43 38.79
C SER A 41 -14.71 -18.96 37.46
N LYS A 42 -14.62 -19.85 36.46
CA LYS A 42 -14.12 -19.54 35.10
C LYS A 42 -15.01 -18.56 34.30
N GLU A 43 -16.03 -18.02 34.95
CA GLU A 43 -17.07 -17.19 34.38
C GLU A 43 -17.49 -16.14 35.42
N TYR A 44 -17.62 -14.89 34.99
CA TYR A 44 -18.10 -13.76 35.78
C TYR A 44 -19.33 -13.15 35.10
N VAL A 45 -20.42 -12.98 35.83
CA VAL A 45 -21.63 -12.32 35.33
C VAL A 45 -21.50 -10.83 35.56
N VAL A 46 -21.46 -10.06 34.46
CA VAL A 46 -21.42 -8.60 34.42
C VAL A 46 -22.72 -8.04 34.98
N LYS A 47 -22.63 -7.10 35.91
CA LYS A 47 -23.76 -6.53 36.66
C LYS A 47 -24.18 -5.17 36.10
N SER A 48 -23.26 -4.45 35.45
CA SER A 48 -23.54 -3.21 34.70
C SER A 48 -24.55 -3.45 33.57
N ASN A 49 -25.53 -2.55 33.40
CA ASN A 49 -26.58 -2.69 32.38
C ASN A 49 -26.20 -2.05 31.05
N VAL A 50 -25.03 -2.40 30.52
CA VAL A 50 -24.49 -1.78 29.31
C VAL A 50 -25.00 -2.41 28.02
N SER A 51 -24.84 -1.69 26.91
CA SER A 51 -24.91 -2.25 25.55
C SER A 51 -23.77 -3.24 25.29
N LYS A 52 -23.93 -4.06 24.25
CA LYS A 52 -22.92 -5.00 23.80
C LYS A 52 -21.71 -4.26 23.20
N GLU A 53 -21.99 -3.17 22.54
CA GLU A 53 -21.06 -2.32 21.81
C GLU A 53 -20.10 -1.62 22.78
N THR A 54 -20.61 -1.02 23.86
CA THR A 54 -19.79 -0.47 24.95
C THR A 54 -18.97 -1.55 25.65
N PHE A 55 -19.55 -2.73 25.90
CA PHE A 55 -18.83 -3.80 26.59
C PHE A 55 -17.69 -4.38 25.74
N LEU A 56 -17.88 -4.50 24.42
CA LEU A 56 -16.80 -4.85 23.48
C LEU A 56 -15.71 -3.77 23.46
N GLY A 57 -16.08 -2.48 23.42
CA GLY A 57 -15.10 -1.38 23.53
C GLY A 57 -14.31 -1.39 24.84
N PHE A 58 -14.93 -1.80 25.95
CA PHE A 58 -14.27 -1.99 27.24
C PHE A 58 -13.30 -3.20 27.23
N LEU A 59 -13.69 -4.33 26.66
CA LEU A 59 -12.82 -5.51 26.51
C LEU A 59 -11.62 -5.21 25.61
N HIS A 60 -11.84 -4.56 24.47
CA HIS A 60 -10.77 -4.16 23.54
C HIS A 60 -9.74 -3.23 24.20
N PHE A 61 -10.19 -2.26 25.01
CA PHE A 61 -9.31 -1.40 25.81
C PHE A 61 -8.49 -2.17 26.88
N ILE A 62 -9.02 -3.29 27.41
CA ILE A 62 -8.30 -4.13 28.39
C ILE A 62 -7.22 -4.97 27.69
N GLU A 63 -7.54 -5.49 26.51
CA GLU A 63 -6.71 -6.40 25.73
C GLU A 63 -5.60 -5.65 24.98
N GLU A 64 -5.96 -4.69 24.13
CA GLU A 64 -5.04 -3.99 23.20
C GLU A 64 -4.53 -2.62 23.69
N LEU A 65 -5.07 -2.11 24.81
CA LEU A 65 -4.78 -0.77 25.37
C LEU A 65 -5.18 0.42 24.49
N GLU A 66 -5.89 0.20 23.39
CA GLU A 66 -6.50 1.27 22.60
C GLU A 66 -7.56 2.02 23.41
N LEU A 67 -7.51 3.36 23.39
CA LEU A 67 -8.40 4.18 24.20
C LEU A 67 -9.87 4.00 23.76
N PRO A 68 -10.81 3.78 24.70
CA PRO A 68 -12.20 3.53 24.37
C PRO A 68 -12.84 4.79 23.77
N GLN A 69 -13.67 4.62 22.73
CA GLN A 69 -14.41 5.72 22.10
C GLN A 69 -15.60 6.16 22.97
N ILE A 70 -15.30 6.86 24.07
CA ILE A 70 -16.28 7.46 24.97
C ILE A 70 -16.94 8.66 24.27
N ASN A 71 -18.26 8.66 24.25
CA ASN A 71 -19.12 9.68 23.67
C ASN A 71 -20.40 9.86 24.51
N ILE A 72 -21.26 10.82 24.12
CA ILE A 72 -22.48 11.18 24.86
C ILE A 72 -23.48 10.04 25.06
N HIS A 73 -23.44 8.99 24.22
CA HIS A 73 -24.38 7.87 24.26
C HIS A 73 -23.88 6.70 25.13
N ASN A 74 -22.56 6.54 25.29
CA ASN A 74 -21.98 5.41 26.05
C ASN A 74 -21.22 5.81 27.33
N VAL A 75 -20.98 7.10 27.60
CA VAL A 75 -20.27 7.55 28.83
C VAL A 75 -20.89 7.01 30.12
N GLN A 76 -22.22 6.93 30.21
CA GLN A 76 -22.91 6.39 31.39
C GLN A 76 -22.75 4.87 31.51
N GLU A 77 -22.65 4.16 30.40
CA GLU A 77 -22.39 2.72 30.38
C GLU A 77 -20.94 2.42 30.79
N PHE A 78 -19.97 3.19 30.29
CA PHE A 78 -18.57 3.12 30.73
C PHE A 78 -18.42 3.46 32.22
N LYS A 79 -19.21 4.39 32.77
CA LYS A 79 -19.28 4.65 34.22
C LYS A 79 -19.72 3.43 35.02
N GLU A 80 -20.75 2.71 34.58
CA GLU A 80 -21.20 1.51 35.28
C GLU A 80 -20.11 0.41 35.27
N LEU A 81 -19.45 0.20 34.12
CA LEU A 81 -18.32 -0.74 34.02
C LEU A 81 -17.14 -0.32 34.90
N ASN A 82 -16.85 0.98 34.98
CA ASN A 82 -15.81 1.50 35.88
C ASN A 82 -16.18 1.35 37.36
N GLN A 83 -17.45 1.48 37.74
CA GLN A 83 -17.91 1.22 39.12
C GLN A 83 -17.81 -0.26 39.50
N GLU A 84 -18.15 -1.16 38.58
CA GLU A 84 -18.06 -2.61 38.77
C GLU A 84 -16.60 -3.08 38.82
N PHE A 85 -15.80 -2.74 37.80
CA PHE A 85 -14.46 -3.29 37.61
C PHE A 85 -13.31 -2.43 38.18
N ARG A 86 -13.58 -1.16 38.52
CA ARG A 86 -12.64 -0.22 39.20
C ARG A 86 -11.33 0.02 38.45
N ASN A 87 -11.38 0.11 37.12
CA ASN A 87 -10.20 0.32 36.28
C ASN A 87 -9.76 1.79 36.32
N LYS A 88 -8.65 2.07 37.01
CA LYS A 88 -8.11 3.43 37.16
C LYS A 88 -7.83 4.14 35.82
N PHE A 89 -7.45 3.42 34.77
CA PHE A 89 -7.20 4.04 33.47
C PHE A 89 -8.49 4.40 32.75
N LEU A 90 -9.51 3.52 32.77
CA LEU A 90 -10.85 3.85 32.29
C LEU A 90 -11.43 5.05 33.04
N ASN A 91 -11.24 5.13 34.35
CA ASN A 91 -11.67 6.27 35.15
C ASN A 91 -11.07 7.60 34.66
N LEU A 92 -9.78 7.64 34.31
CA LEU A 92 -9.12 8.84 33.78
C LEU A 92 -9.64 9.23 32.39
N GLU A 93 -9.96 8.25 31.53
CA GLU A 93 -10.56 8.51 30.22
C GLU A 93 -12.00 9.02 30.34
N ILE A 94 -12.79 8.46 31.26
CA ILE A 94 -14.13 8.96 31.61
C ILE A 94 -14.03 10.38 32.17
N GLU A 95 -13.14 10.65 33.13
CA GLU A 95 -12.94 12.00 33.70
C GLU A 95 -12.49 13.01 32.64
N ARG A 96 -11.63 12.62 31.69
CA ARG A 96 -11.24 13.48 30.56
C ARG A 96 -12.45 13.77 29.67
N PHE A 97 -13.19 12.75 29.24
CA PHE A 97 -14.37 12.93 28.41
C PHE A 97 -15.43 13.78 29.13
N GLU A 98 -15.76 13.47 30.39
CA GLU A 98 -16.75 14.22 31.17
C GLU A 98 -16.36 15.68 31.34
N LYS A 99 -15.07 15.97 31.59
CA LYS A 99 -14.61 17.35 31.68
C LYS A 99 -14.77 18.07 30.35
N GLU A 100 -14.22 17.51 29.28
CA GLU A 100 -14.28 18.14 27.94
C GLU A 100 -15.72 18.27 27.42
N TYR A 101 -16.59 17.29 27.71
CA TYR A 101 -18.00 17.29 27.34
C TYR A 101 -18.82 18.23 28.22
N CYS A 102 -18.60 18.30 29.53
CA CYS A 102 -19.29 19.25 30.41
C CYS A 102 -18.90 20.69 30.06
N ASP A 103 -17.61 20.96 29.80
CA ASP A 103 -17.12 22.25 29.28
C ASP A 103 -17.79 22.59 27.92
N SER A 104 -18.05 21.58 27.08
CA SER A 104 -18.65 21.75 25.74
C SER A 104 -20.17 21.92 25.74
N GLU A 105 -20.90 21.10 26.51
CA GLU A 105 -22.36 21.15 26.63
C GLU A 105 -22.78 22.38 27.44
N SER A 106 -22.02 22.77 28.46
CA SER A 106 -22.24 24.06 29.15
C SER A 106 -22.04 25.24 28.19
N THR A 107 -20.94 25.27 27.44
CA THR A 107 -20.68 26.29 26.40
C THR A 107 -21.83 26.40 25.40
N ILE A 108 -22.33 25.29 24.84
CA ILE A 108 -23.45 25.35 23.89
C ILE A 108 -24.75 25.77 24.56
N LYS A 109 -25.05 25.28 25.77
CA LYS A 109 -26.22 25.73 26.56
C LYS A 109 -26.08 27.18 27.07
N GLU A 110 -24.89 27.77 27.00
CA GLU A 110 -24.63 29.17 27.32
C GLU A 110 -24.80 30.06 26.08
N LEU A 111 -24.30 29.62 24.92
CA LEU A 111 -24.62 30.20 23.60
C LEU A 111 -26.14 30.25 23.35
N GLN A 112 -26.88 29.19 23.67
CA GLN A 112 -28.35 29.15 23.57
C GLN A 112 -29.10 30.12 24.50
N LYS A 113 -28.45 30.70 25.53
CA LYS A 113 -29.13 31.49 26.58
C LYS A 113 -29.20 32.99 26.31
N ASN A 114 -28.75 33.47 25.14
CA ASN A 114 -28.72 34.89 24.79
C ASN A 114 -28.00 35.75 25.85
N ILE A 115 -26.81 35.30 26.26
CA ILE A 115 -25.92 36.08 27.14
C ILE A 115 -25.27 37.23 26.35
N ASN A 116 -24.81 38.24 27.09
CA ASN A 116 -24.11 39.44 26.63
C ASN A 116 -23.21 39.19 25.39
N GLN A 117 -23.24 40.11 24.41
CA GLN A 117 -22.47 40.00 23.15
C GLN A 117 -20.97 39.73 23.34
N TYR A 118 -20.37 40.17 24.45
CA TYR A 118 -18.97 39.93 24.77
C TYR A 118 -18.68 38.44 25.03
N ASP A 119 -19.55 37.76 25.78
CA ASP A 119 -19.39 36.36 26.14
C ASP A 119 -19.74 35.46 24.96
N MET A 120 -20.77 35.83 24.19
CA MET A 120 -21.15 35.18 22.93
C MET A 120 -19.96 35.04 21.97
N ALA A 121 -19.19 36.11 21.76
CA ALA A 121 -18.02 36.10 20.87
C ALA A 121 -16.87 35.21 21.38
N ASN A 122 -16.68 35.11 22.70
CA ASN A 122 -15.68 34.22 23.30
C ASN A 122 -16.07 32.73 23.14
N LEU A 123 -17.36 32.42 23.32
CA LEU A 123 -17.90 31.08 23.17
C LEU A 123 -17.91 30.63 21.70
N GLU A 124 -18.29 31.52 20.77
CA GLU A 124 -18.16 31.30 19.32
C GLU A 124 -16.70 31.01 18.94
N GLU A 125 -15.74 31.83 19.41
CA GLU A 125 -14.30 31.57 19.18
C GLU A 125 -13.85 30.21 19.75
N MET A 126 -14.40 29.78 20.89
CA MET A 126 -14.06 28.49 21.49
C MET A 126 -14.59 27.32 20.66
N VAL A 127 -15.85 27.38 20.19
CA VAL A 127 -16.43 26.34 19.32
C VAL A 127 -15.65 26.26 18.01
N SER A 128 -15.38 27.39 17.36
CA SER A 128 -14.61 27.42 16.12
C SER A 128 -13.20 26.85 16.25
N LYS A 129 -12.52 27.03 17.39
CA LYS A 129 -11.18 26.47 17.65
C LYS A 129 -11.16 24.95 17.79
N ARG A 130 -12.33 24.31 17.94
CA ARG A 130 -12.51 22.86 18.12
C ARG A 130 -13.61 22.32 17.21
N LEU A 131 -13.83 22.90 16.02
CA LEU A 131 -15.05 22.67 15.25
C LEU A 131 -15.26 21.18 14.92
N ASP A 132 -14.21 20.46 14.53
CA ASP A 132 -14.25 19.00 14.29
C ASP A 132 -14.83 18.23 15.49
N TYR A 133 -14.43 18.57 16.72
CA TYR A 133 -14.92 17.92 17.95
C TYR A 133 -16.41 18.18 18.18
N PHE A 134 -16.89 19.39 17.91
CA PHE A 134 -18.30 19.75 18.08
C PHE A 134 -19.20 19.13 17.01
N LEU A 135 -18.70 19.00 15.77
CA LEU A 135 -19.38 18.28 14.68
C LEU A 135 -19.54 16.78 15.01
N ILE A 136 -18.55 16.14 15.64
CA ILE A 136 -18.63 14.73 16.08
C ILE A 136 -19.55 14.57 17.31
N ASN A 137 -19.29 15.32 18.38
CA ASN A 137 -19.85 15.02 19.70
C ASN A 137 -21.17 15.74 20.01
N CYS A 138 -21.50 16.80 19.28
CA CYS A 138 -22.68 17.64 19.54
C CYS A 138 -23.50 18.02 18.28
N PRO A 139 -23.55 17.23 17.17
CA PRO A 139 -24.12 17.70 15.91
C PRO A 139 -25.56 18.20 16.04
N LYS A 140 -26.46 17.43 16.66
CA LYS A 140 -27.87 17.82 16.85
C LYS A 140 -28.07 19.08 17.70
N LEU A 141 -27.11 19.40 18.58
CA LEU A 141 -27.16 20.58 19.44
C LEU A 141 -26.53 21.79 18.73
N LEU A 142 -25.46 21.58 17.97
CA LEU A 142 -24.87 22.58 17.06
C LEU A 142 -25.86 23.00 15.97
N ALA A 143 -26.59 22.03 15.39
CA ALA A 143 -27.67 22.25 14.42
C ALA A 143 -28.93 22.92 15.00
N SER A 144 -29.01 23.13 16.32
CA SER A 144 -30.10 23.87 16.97
C SER A 144 -29.80 25.36 17.16
N PHE A 145 -28.65 25.83 16.69
CA PHE A 145 -28.31 27.25 16.63
C PHE A 145 -28.94 27.92 15.40
N ASP A 146 -29.32 29.20 15.54
CA ASP A 146 -29.69 30.05 14.42
C ASP A 146 -28.52 30.17 13.41
N ILE A 147 -28.85 30.30 12.12
CA ILE A 147 -27.87 30.46 11.03
C ILE A 147 -26.84 31.57 11.30
N ASP A 148 -27.23 32.66 11.95
CA ASP A 148 -26.34 33.76 12.35
C ASP A 148 -25.19 33.30 13.26
N ILE A 149 -25.46 32.39 14.21
CA ILE A 149 -24.45 31.84 15.14
C ILE A 149 -23.57 30.84 14.39
N LEU A 150 -24.18 29.94 13.59
CA LEU A 150 -23.46 28.97 12.77
C LEU A 150 -22.53 29.66 11.76
N TYR A 151 -22.99 30.73 11.12
CA TYR A 151 -22.18 31.53 10.20
C TYR A 151 -20.97 32.13 10.91
N ARG A 152 -21.15 32.75 12.09
CA ARG A 152 -20.02 33.27 12.87
C ARG A 152 -19.06 32.17 13.30
N ILE A 153 -19.54 30.98 13.67
CA ILE A 153 -18.69 29.82 14.01
C ILE A 153 -17.89 29.31 12.80
N PHE A 154 -18.55 29.09 11.66
CA PHE A 154 -17.95 28.52 10.45
C PHE A 154 -17.03 29.51 9.70
N PHE A 155 -17.22 30.83 9.87
CA PHE A 155 -16.35 31.87 9.31
C PHE A 155 -15.43 32.54 10.34
N HIS A 156 -15.34 32.04 11.57
CA HIS A 156 -14.52 32.68 12.59
C HIS A 156 -13.03 32.70 12.22
N LYS A 157 -12.37 33.86 12.44
CA LYS A 157 -10.93 34.09 12.20
C LYS A 157 -10.01 33.05 12.87
N SER A 158 -10.43 32.46 13.98
CA SER A 158 -9.67 31.48 14.77
C SER A 158 -10.12 30.03 14.53
N ARG A 159 -10.94 29.78 13.50
CA ARG A 159 -11.49 28.45 13.21
C ARG A 159 -10.38 27.43 12.93
N ARG A 160 -10.53 26.26 13.53
CA ARG A 160 -9.81 25.04 13.18
C ARG A 160 -10.85 24.01 12.74
N LEU A 161 -10.77 23.67 11.46
CA LEU A 161 -11.53 22.64 10.80
C LEU A 161 -10.52 21.86 9.95
N HIS A 162 -10.43 20.56 10.16
CA HIS A 162 -9.51 19.66 9.49
C HIS A 162 -10.28 18.72 8.58
N ASP A 163 -11.39 18.16 9.06
CA ASP A 163 -12.27 17.31 8.28
C ASP A 163 -13.38 18.14 7.60
N HIS A 164 -13.10 18.56 6.37
CA HIS A 164 -14.07 19.27 5.55
C HIS A 164 -15.19 18.37 5.02
N ASN A 165 -15.01 17.04 4.98
CA ASN A 165 -16.05 16.10 4.58
C ASN A 165 -17.09 15.95 5.70
N LEU A 166 -16.64 15.80 6.96
CA LEU A 166 -17.50 15.84 8.13
C LEU A 166 -18.31 17.14 8.22
N ALA A 167 -17.68 18.29 7.96
CA ALA A 167 -18.40 19.57 7.92
C ALA A 167 -19.38 19.68 6.74
N PHE A 168 -19.06 19.11 5.58
CA PHE A 168 -19.97 19.02 4.44
C PHE A 168 -21.21 18.17 4.79
N HIS A 169 -20.99 16.95 5.32
CA HIS A 169 -22.05 16.06 5.79
C HIS A 169 -22.87 16.66 6.94
N PHE A 170 -22.26 17.38 7.88
CA PHE A 170 -23.03 18.09 8.89
C PHE A 170 -23.99 19.11 8.28
N ILE A 171 -23.54 19.91 7.31
CA ILE A 171 -24.41 20.88 6.63
C ILE A 171 -25.51 20.12 5.87
N GLN A 172 -25.17 19.20 4.98
CA GLN A 172 -26.14 18.44 4.18
C GLN A 172 -27.11 17.62 5.06
N ASP A 173 -26.61 16.74 5.91
CA ASP A 173 -27.41 15.71 6.57
C ASP A 173 -28.09 16.19 7.87
N GLN A 174 -27.61 17.27 8.51
CA GLN A 174 -28.20 17.78 9.76
C GLN A 174 -28.91 19.13 9.60
N LEU A 175 -28.57 19.95 8.59
CA LEU A 175 -29.23 21.24 8.33
C LEU A 175 -30.19 21.16 7.12
N PHE A 176 -30.01 20.21 6.19
CA PHE A 176 -30.93 19.94 5.08
C PHE A 176 -31.50 18.49 5.07
N PRO A 177 -32.11 17.99 6.17
CA PRO A 177 -32.67 16.64 6.19
C PRO A 177 -33.69 16.42 5.07
N HIS A 178 -33.48 15.39 4.24
CA HIS A 178 -34.25 15.06 3.02
C HIS A 178 -35.69 14.53 3.30
N GLU A 179 -36.49 15.20 4.13
CA GLU A 179 -37.90 14.83 4.31
C GLU A 179 -38.77 15.27 3.12
N HIS A 180 -39.09 14.30 2.25
CA HIS A 180 -40.16 14.42 1.24
C HIS A 180 -41.58 14.43 1.86
N SER A 181 -41.82 15.25 2.88
CA SER A 181 -43.17 15.48 3.41
C SER A 181 -43.91 16.51 2.52
N LYS A 182 -44.87 16.02 1.73
CA LYS A 182 -45.74 16.88 0.90
C LYS A 182 -46.68 17.70 1.78
N SER A 183 -46.24 18.88 2.21
CA SER A 183 -47.07 19.88 2.87
C SER A 183 -46.96 21.22 2.14
N GLU A 184 -48.11 21.83 1.83
CA GLU A 184 -48.21 23.03 1.00
C GLU A 184 -47.93 24.28 1.84
N ASN A 185 -46.65 24.67 2.00
CA ASN A 185 -46.24 25.98 2.53
C ASN A 185 -44.81 26.36 2.09
N ASN A 186 -44.69 27.33 1.17
CA ASN A 186 -43.42 27.84 0.60
C ASN A 186 -42.57 28.66 1.60
N ILE A 187 -42.60 28.33 2.89
CA ILE A 187 -41.88 29.03 3.96
C ILE A 187 -40.65 28.23 4.41
N LEU A 188 -40.69 26.88 4.36
CA LEU A 188 -39.50 26.06 4.61
C LEU A 188 -38.42 26.20 3.53
N GLU A 189 -38.80 26.51 2.29
CA GLU A 189 -37.84 26.62 1.17
C GLU A 189 -36.85 27.78 1.37
N ILE A 190 -37.25 28.85 2.07
CA ILE A 190 -36.43 30.07 2.22
C ILE A 190 -35.38 29.92 3.33
N HIS A 191 -35.75 29.45 4.53
CA HIS A 191 -34.77 29.30 5.62
C HIS A 191 -33.69 28.25 5.34
N ASN A 192 -34.01 27.21 4.56
CA ASN A 192 -33.00 26.22 4.17
C ASN A 192 -31.89 26.86 3.32
N ILE A 193 -32.21 27.78 2.41
CA ILE A 193 -31.25 28.43 1.51
C ILE A 193 -30.15 29.21 2.29
N GLU A 194 -30.46 29.76 3.46
CA GLU A 194 -29.50 30.52 4.27
C GLU A 194 -28.32 29.64 4.76
N TYR A 195 -28.56 28.34 5.00
CA TYR A 195 -27.51 27.39 5.37
C TYR A 195 -26.53 27.06 4.23
N LEU A 196 -26.87 27.33 2.96
CA LEU A 196 -25.92 27.19 1.85
C LEU A 196 -24.72 28.12 2.01
N LEU A 197 -24.88 29.25 2.71
CA LEU A 197 -23.79 30.18 2.98
C LEU A 197 -22.68 29.55 3.83
N LEU A 198 -22.96 28.46 4.57
CA LEU A 198 -21.95 27.71 5.31
C LEU A 198 -21.01 26.90 4.40
N PHE A 199 -21.47 26.48 3.22
CA PHE A 199 -20.64 25.77 2.24
C PHE A 199 -19.48 26.64 1.73
N ASN A 200 -19.67 27.96 1.57
CA ASN A 200 -18.60 28.92 1.27
C ASN A 200 -17.44 28.92 2.30
N SER A 201 -17.63 28.33 3.49
CA SER A 201 -16.57 28.21 4.50
C SER A 201 -15.67 26.99 4.28
N LEU A 202 -16.05 26.05 3.41
CA LEU A 202 -15.31 24.81 3.17
C LEU A 202 -14.19 25.03 2.17
N ASP A 203 -13.08 24.32 2.40
CA ASP A 203 -11.93 24.31 1.51
C ASP A 203 -12.11 23.19 0.49
N ALA A 204 -12.50 23.56 -0.73
CA ALA A 204 -12.74 22.60 -1.82
C ALA A 204 -11.49 21.75 -2.16
N THR A 205 -10.28 22.16 -1.77
CA THR A 205 -9.05 21.37 -1.97
C THR A 205 -8.90 20.22 -0.98
N LYS A 206 -9.75 20.15 0.04
CA LYS A 206 -9.78 19.12 1.10
C LYS A 206 -11.07 18.28 1.12
N LEU A 207 -12.01 18.55 0.20
CA LEU A 207 -13.16 17.69 -0.01
C LEU A 207 -12.78 16.46 -0.83
N SER A 208 -13.45 15.34 -0.61
CA SER A 208 -13.25 14.14 -1.43
C SER A 208 -13.71 14.37 -2.88
N GLU A 209 -13.08 13.68 -3.84
CA GLU A 209 -13.51 13.72 -5.24
C GLU A 209 -14.96 13.25 -5.41
N GLU A 210 -15.42 12.33 -4.56
CA GLU A 210 -16.82 11.89 -4.51
C GLU A 210 -17.78 13.02 -4.11
N ILE A 211 -17.47 13.79 -3.07
CA ILE A 211 -18.30 14.94 -2.65
C ILE A 211 -18.32 16.00 -3.75
N LEU A 212 -17.17 16.34 -4.34
CA LEU A 212 -17.09 17.30 -5.44
C LEU A 212 -17.88 16.83 -6.68
N PHE A 213 -17.84 15.54 -7.02
CA PHE A 213 -18.58 14.97 -8.14
C PHE A 213 -20.09 14.88 -7.87
N ASN A 214 -20.50 14.52 -6.65
CA ASN A 214 -21.90 14.46 -6.26
C ASN A 214 -22.54 15.86 -6.18
N GLN A 215 -21.83 16.88 -5.70
CA GLN A 215 -22.25 18.29 -5.76
C GLN A 215 -22.60 18.74 -7.20
N MET A 216 -21.85 18.29 -8.21
CA MET A 216 -22.14 18.61 -9.61
C MET A 216 -23.36 17.86 -10.19
N LYS A 217 -23.86 16.85 -9.48
CA LYS A 217 -24.84 15.87 -9.98
C LYS A 217 -26.23 16.03 -9.35
N GLU A 218 -26.33 16.57 -8.14
CA GLU A 218 -27.60 16.76 -7.46
C GLU A 218 -28.52 17.79 -8.16
N GLN A 219 -29.82 17.49 -8.18
CA GLN A 219 -30.85 18.37 -8.77
C GLN A 219 -31.00 19.71 -8.02
N TYR A 220 -30.46 19.82 -6.81
CA TYR A 220 -30.60 21.00 -5.96
C TYR A 220 -30.10 22.28 -6.66
N PHE A 221 -28.87 22.28 -7.17
CA PHE A 221 -28.28 23.44 -7.88
C PHE A 221 -28.93 23.71 -9.24
N GLN A 222 -29.61 22.71 -9.83
CA GLN A 222 -30.37 22.88 -11.09
C GLN A 222 -31.67 23.68 -10.87
N ASN A 223 -32.22 23.65 -9.66
CA ASN A 223 -33.45 24.35 -9.29
C ASN A 223 -33.22 25.78 -8.78
N TYR A 224 -32.03 26.07 -8.23
CA TYR A 224 -31.70 27.32 -7.55
C TYR A 224 -30.40 27.97 -8.10
N PRO A 225 -30.37 28.34 -9.41
CA PRO A 225 -29.14 28.68 -10.11
C PRO A 225 -28.48 29.97 -9.63
N GLU A 226 -29.21 30.92 -9.05
CA GLU A 226 -28.65 32.15 -8.47
C GLU A 226 -27.75 31.88 -7.24
N TYR A 227 -27.76 30.67 -6.68
CA TYR A 227 -26.85 30.23 -5.61
C TYR A 227 -25.63 29.44 -6.11
N TYR A 228 -25.41 29.31 -7.42
CA TYR A 228 -24.16 28.74 -7.97
C TYR A 228 -22.91 29.50 -7.49
N GLU A 229 -23.02 30.80 -7.17
CA GLU A 229 -21.92 31.59 -6.59
C GLU A 229 -21.56 31.22 -5.14
N ASN A 230 -22.38 30.40 -4.48
CA ASN A 230 -22.21 29.97 -3.08
C ASN A 230 -21.82 28.49 -2.91
N ILE A 231 -21.66 27.76 -4.01
CA ILE A 231 -20.87 26.50 -4.02
C ILE A 231 -19.48 26.84 -3.46
N PRO A 232 -18.85 26.00 -2.60
CA PRO A 232 -17.52 26.29 -2.05
C PRO A 232 -16.55 26.55 -3.19
N LYS A 233 -16.19 27.82 -3.41
CA LYS A 233 -15.79 28.30 -4.75
C LYS A 233 -14.67 27.42 -5.30
N LEU A 234 -15.02 26.55 -6.25
CA LEU A 234 -14.11 25.63 -6.95
C LEU A 234 -12.98 26.50 -7.49
N GLN A 235 -11.87 26.48 -6.77
CA GLN A 235 -10.97 27.62 -6.84
C GLN A 235 -10.41 27.74 -8.25
N ILE A 236 -10.04 28.96 -8.63
CA ILE A 236 -9.32 29.20 -9.88
C ILE A 236 -8.06 28.33 -9.94
N SER A 237 -7.48 27.92 -8.80
CA SER A 237 -6.41 26.92 -8.69
C SER A 237 -6.78 25.51 -9.18
N TYR A 238 -8.02 25.04 -9.00
CA TYR A 238 -8.48 23.74 -9.55
C TYR A 238 -8.60 23.78 -11.07
N TYR A 239 -9.21 24.85 -11.60
CA TYR A 239 -9.27 25.08 -13.05
C TYR A 239 -7.88 25.35 -13.65
N GLN A 240 -6.98 26.04 -12.94
CA GLN A 240 -5.58 26.21 -13.34
C GLN A 240 -4.83 24.87 -13.32
N HIS A 241 -5.08 23.99 -12.36
CA HIS A 241 -4.47 22.66 -12.31
C HIS A 241 -4.95 21.76 -13.48
N LEU A 242 -6.24 21.83 -13.82
CA LEU A 242 -6.79 21.19 -15.02
C LEU A 242 -6.19 21.75 -16.32
N ASN A 243 -6.07 23.08 -16.43
CA ASN A 243 -5.46 23.72 -17.60
C ASN A 243 -3.95 23.42 -17.69
N GLN A 244 -3.22 23.38 -16.59
CA GLN A 244 -1.81 22.96 -16.55
C GLN A 244 -1.64 21.51 -17.00
N LYS A 245 -2.54 20.60 -16.58
CA LYS A 245 -2.55 19.22 -17.09
C LYS A 245 -2.84 19.16 -18.60
N LEU A 246 -3.76 19.98 -19.10
CA LEU A 246 -4.01 20.10 -20.55
C LEU A 246 -2.78 20.63 -21.31
N GLU A 247 -2.17 21.72 -20.86
CA GLU A 247 -0.94 22.28 -21.45
C GLU A 247 0.23 21.28 -21.45
N MET A 248 0.35 20.48 -20.38
CA MET A 248 1.33 19.37 -20.32
C MET A 248 1.04 18.29 -21.36
N PHE A 249 -0.20 17.81 -21.47
CA PHE A 249 -0.58 16.81 -22.48
C PHE A 249 -0.43 17.33 -23.92
N GLU A 250 -0.76 18.60 -24.19
CA GLU A 250 -0.53 19.22 -25.51
C GLU A 250 0.97 19.30 -25.84
N SER A 251 1.83 19.63 -24.87
CA SER A 251 3.28 19.61 -25.03
C SER A 251 3.82 18.20 -25.31
N GLU A 252 3.33 17.19 -24.59
CA GLU A 252 3.70 15.79 -24.78
C GLU A 252 3.28 15.27 -26.17
N ILE A 253 2.06 15.61 -26.63
CA ILE A 253 1.58 15.30 -27.97
C ILE A 253 2.48 15.90 -29.06
N GLU A 254 2.98 17.13 -28.90
CA GLU A 254 3.87 17.77 -29.88
C GLU A 254 5.30 17.18 -29.86
N GLN A 255 5.79 16.77 -28.70
CA GLN A 255 7.03 16.00 -28.57
C GLN A 255 6.92 14.63 -29.26
N LEU A 256 5.79 13.92 -29.09
CA LEU A 256 5.52 12.65 -29.75
C LEU A 256 5.44 12.78 -31.28
N LYS A 257 4.77 13.81 -31.81
CA LYS A 257 4.79 14.12 -33.26
C LYS A 257 6.22 14.34 -33.79
N THR A 258 7.03 15.06 -33.02
CA THR A 258 8.43 15.35 -33.36
C THR A 258 9.27 14.06 -33.39
N LEU A 259 9.10 13.18 -32.40
CA LEU A 259 9.77 11.88 -32.34
C LEU A 259 9.37 10.97 -33.51
N ILE A 260 8.07 10.91 -33.85
CA ILE A 260 7.55 10.17 -35.02
C ILE A 260 8.17 10.69 -36.32
N SER A 261 8.32 12.02 -36.47
CA SER A 261 8.98 12.61 -37.65
C SER A 261 10.45 12.17 -37.76
N GLN A 262 11.20 12.18 -36.65
CA GLN A 262 12.60 11.74 -36.62
C GLN A 262 12.76 10.23 -36.89
N GLN A 263 11.86 9.39 -36.36
CA GLN A 263 11.86 7.96 -36.64
C GLN A 263 11.62 7.66 -38.13
N ASN A 264 10.69 8.37 -38.78
CA ASN A 264 10.45 8.23 -40.21
C ASN A 264 11.68 8.59 -41.06
N GLU A 265 12.42 9.65 -40.70
CA GLU A 265 13.67 10.01 -41.39
C GLU A 265 14.77 8.93 -41.22
N GLN A 266 14.85 8.29 -40.05
CA GLN A 266 15.77 7.16 -39.81
C GLN A 266 15.36 5.91 -40.61
N ILE A 267 14.06 5.62 -40.69
CA ILE A 267 13.51 4.53 -41.50
C ILE A 267 13.82 4.75 -42.99
N GLU A 268 13.71 5.98 -43.51
CA GLU A 268 14.09 6.28 -44.90
C GLU A 268 15.59 6.05 -45.15
N LYS A 269 16.46 6.54 -44.26
CA LYS A 269 17.91 6.32 -44.32
C LYS A 269 18.25 4.84 -44.33
N PHE A 270 17.65 4.05 -43.43
CA PHE A 270 17.87 2.60 -43.36
C PHE A 270 17.39 1.87 -44.64
N ASN A 271 16.21 2.24 -45.15
CA ASN A 271 15.70 1.70 -46.41
C ASN A 271 16.59 2.02 -47.61
N ASN A 272 17.27 3.17 -47.62
CA ASN A 272 18.23 3.50 -48.67
C ASN A 272 19.53 2.69 -48.54
N SER A 273 20.06 2.47 -47.33
CA SER A 273 21.18 1.55 -47.10
C SER A 273 20.86 0.11 -47.51
N LEU A 274 19.63 -0.38 -47.26
CA LEU A 274 19.18 -1.70 -47.72
C LEU A 274 19.17 -1.82 -49.25
N LYS A 275 18.80 -0.76 -49.99
CA LYS A 275 18.88 -0.75 -51.47
C LYS A 275 20.32 -0.90 -51.96
N GLU A 276 21.28 -0.23 -51.32
CA GLU A 276 22.70 -0.38 -51.66
C GLU A 276 23.25 -1.77 -51.32
N ILE A 277 22.90 -2.32 -50.15
CA ILE A 277 23.29 -3.68 -49.76
C ILE A 277 22.74 -4.69 -50.78
N ASN A 278 21.47 -4.60 -51.17
CA ASN A 278 20.88 -5.48 -52.18
C ASN A 278 21.54 -5.33 -53.57
N LYS A 279 21.90 -4.10 -53.98
CA LYS A 279 22.68 -3.85 -55.20
C LYS A 279 24.05 -4.55 -55.14
N ASN A 280 24.74 -4.47 -54.02
CA ASN A 280 26.05 -5.10 -53.81
C ASN A 280 25.94 -6.63 -53.76
N ILE A 281 24.88 -7.19 -53.15
CA ILE A 281 24.58 -8.63 -53.16
C ILE A 281 24.38 -9.12 -54.61
N ASN A 282 23.63 -8.39 -55.44
CA ASN A 282 23.42 -8.78 -56.84
C ASN A 282 24.72 -8.77 -57.66
N ILE A 283 25.65 -7.85 -57.39
CA ILE A 283 27.00 -7.85 -57.99
C ILE A 283 27.78 -9.10 -57.56
N ILE A 284 27.78 -9.41 -56.25
CA ILE A 284 28.47 -10.59 -55.69
C ILE A 284 27.87 -11.89 -56.25
N ILE A 285 26.57 -11.97 -56.49
CA ILE A 285 25.92 -13.13 -57.14
C ILE A 285 26.45 -13.31 -58.56
N GLY A 286 26.52 -12.24 -59.36
CA GLY A 286 27.11 -12.27 -60.71
C GLY A 286 28.58 -12.71 -60.70
N ASP A 287 29.40 -12.14 -59.82
CA ASP A 287 30.81 -12.57 -59.63
C ASP A 287 30.93 -14.05 -59.24
N VAL A 288 30.01 -14.56 -58.41
CA VAL A 288 29.96 -15.96 -58.00
C VAL A 288 29.49 -16.88 -59.13
N GLU A 289 28.63 -16.41 -60.04
CA GLU A 289 28.21 -17.18 -61.21
C GLU A 289 29.31 -17.26 -62.27
N ILE A 290 29.97 -16.13 -62.58
CA ILE A 290 31.18 -16.11 -63.43
C ILE A 290 32.24 -17.06 -62.85
N ARG A 291 32.52 -16.99 -61.54
CA ARG A 291 33.48 -17.88 -60.87
C ARG A 291 33.04 -19.35 -60.82
N LYS A 292 31.75 -19.67 -60.95
CA LYS A 292 31.30 -21.06 -61.13
C LYS A 292 31.65 -21.56 -62.52
N GLU A 293 31.43 -20.76 -63.57
CA GLU A 293 31.81 -21.10 -64.95
C GLU A 293 33.33 -21.26 -65.09
N GLU A 294 34.10 -20.30 -64.56
CA GLU A 294 35.56 -20.41 -64.45
C GLU A 294 36.01 -21.67 -63.70
N LYS A 295 35.31 -22.06 -62.62
CA LYS A 295 35.64 -23.26 -61.83
C LYS A 295 35.23 -24.56 -62.53
N TYR A 296 34.18 -24.57 -63.35
CA TYR A 296 33.88 -25.68 -64.27
C TYR A 296 34.98 -25.82 -65.33
N SER A 297 35.53 -24.72 -65.84
CA SER A 297 36.70 -24.73 -66.73
C SER A 297 37.97 -25.22 -66.00
N LEU A 298 38.26 -24.71 -64.80
CA LEU A 298 39.43 -25.06 -64.00
C LEU A 298 39.41 -26.48 -63.44
N ASN A 299 38.26 -27.13 -63.25
CA ASN A 299 38.22 -28.53 -62.84
C ASN A 299 38.83 -29.50 -63.89
N ASN A 300 39.03 -29.05 -65.13
CA ASN A 300 39.82 -29.78 -66.13
C ASN A 300 41.35 -29.56 -65.99
N ILE A 301 41.79 -28.58 -65.19
CA ILE A 301 43.19 -28.19 -65.01
C ILE A 301 43.59 -28.34 -63.53
N LYS A 302 44.14 -29.52 -63.22
CA LYS A 302 44.50 -30.00 -61.87
C LYS A 302 45.52 -29.13 -61.09
N LYS A 303 45.36 -29.18 -59.75
CA LYS A 303 46.37 -28.99 -58.66
C LYS A 303 46.82 -27.56 -58.27
N VAL A 304 47.47 -27.52 -57.10
CA VAL A 304 48.43 -26.54 -56.55
C VAL A 304 47.89 -25.51 -55.52
N GLU A 305 48.31 -25.74 -54.26
CA GLU A 305 48.64 -24.82 -53.15
C GLU A 305 47.75 -23.62 -52.71
N ALA A 306 46.97 -23.87 -51.64
CA ALA A 306 47.14 -23.34 -50.27
C ALA A 306 47.58 -21.86 -49.95
N THR A 307 46.85 -21.27 -48.97
CA THR A 307 47.29 -20.29 -47.92
C THR A 307 47.72 -18.85 -48.33
N SER A 308 47.54 -17.78 -47.52
CA SER A 308 46.74 -17.51 -46.28
C SER A 308 46.79 -16.01 -45.89
N SER A 309 46.06 -15.61 -44.81
CA SER A 309 46.26 -14.40 -43.97
C SER A 309 45.85 -13.00 -44.51
N THR A 310 45.85 -11.94 -43.67
CA THR A 310 44.74 -11.48 -42.78
C THR A 310 44.95 -10.06 -42.19
N ASN A 311 43.87 -9.28 -42.08
CA ASN A 311 43.49 -8.22 -41.11
C ASN A 311 44.48 -7.22 -40.44
N THR A 312 43.96 -5.98 -40.30
CA THR A 312 44.03 -4.95 -39.19
C THR A 312 44.61 -3.57 -39.61
N LYS A 313 44.38 -2.42 -38.93
CA LYS A 313 43.67 -2.05 -37.66
C LYS A 313 43.18 -0.57 -37.68
N ILE A 314 42.39 -0.14 -36.68
CA ILE A 314 42.01 1.28 -36.40
C ILE A 314 42.07 1.53 -34.87
N GLU A 315 42.34 2.78 -34.41
CA GLU A 315 42.33 3.20 -33.00
C GLU A 315 41.56 4.52 -32.71
N LYS A 316 41.46 4.88 -31.42
CA LYS A 316 40.40 5.68 -30.76
C LYS A 316 40.72 7.18 -30.60
N ILE A 317 39.67 7.97 -30.30
CA ILE A 317 39.73 9.19 -29.47
C ILE A 317 38.61 9.13 -28.41
N SER A 318 38.76 9.84 -27.28
CA SER A 318 37.88 9.78 -26.11
C SER A 318 37.19 11.11 -25.76
N LYS A 319 36.07 10.99 -25.02
CA LYS A 319 35.50 12.00 -24.11
C LYS A 319 35.16 11.28 -22.79
N ILE A 320 34.76 12.02 -21.75
CA ILE A 320 34.28 11.42 -20.49
C ILE A 320 33.14 10.45 -20.81
N LYS A 321 33.35 9.16 -20.51
CA LYS A 321 32.36 8.11 -20.73
C LYS A 321 31.52 7.94 -19.47
N ILE A 322 30.20 7.93 -19.65
CA ILE A 322 29.35 7.03 -18.85
C ILE A 322 29.82 5.61 -19.20
N ASP A 323 30.15 4.81 -18.20
CA ASP A 323 30.76 3.49 -18.42
C ASP A 323 29.69 2.44 -18.76
N ILE A 324 29.03 2.67 -19.90
CA ILE A 324 27.96 1.84 -20.46
C ILE A 324 28.54 0.45 -20.75
N PRO A 325 27.96 -0.64 -20.21
CA PRO A 325 28.46 -1.99 -20.43
C PRO A 325 28.48 -2.37 -21.92
N ASN A 326 29.57 -3.02 -22.36
CA ASN A 326 29.77 -3.46 -23.75
C ASN A 326 28.75 -4.52 -24.25
N ASN A 327 27.73 -4.86 -23.45
CA ASN A 327 26.69 -5.82 -23.77
C ASN A 327 25.35 -5.17 -24.20
N MET A 328 25.27 -3.84 -24.30
CA MET A 328 24.08 -3.20 -24.89
C MET A 328 23.90 -3.59 -26.38
N PRO A 329 22.68 -3.88 -26.83
CA PRO A 329 22.36 -3.89 -28.26
C PRO A 329 22.55 -2.50 -28.86
N ASN A 330 23.17 -2.42 -30.04
CA ASN A 330 23.43 -1.16 -30.78
C ASN A 330 22.15 -0.46 -31.32
N SER A 331 20.97 -0.81 -30.80
CA SER A 331 19.65 -0.40 -31.31
C SER A 331 18.77 0.28 -30.25
N ILE A 332 19.24 0.44 -29.00
CA ILE A 332 18.48 1.17 -27.97
C ILE A 332 18.74 2.67 -28.15
N VAL A 333 17.69 3.43 -28.43
CA VAL A 333 17.68 4.89 -28.35
C VAL A 333 17.29 5.29 -26.93
N PHE A 334 17.83 6.40 -26.44
CA PHE A 334 17.51 6.96 -25.13
C PHE A 334 16.93 8.37 -25.30
N GLN A 335 15.99 8.73 -24.44
CA GLN A 335 15.57 10.13 -24.31
C GLN A 335 16.61 10.93 -23.52
N ASN A 336 16.41 12.24 -23.40
CA ASN A 336 17.22 13.06 -22.49
C ASN A 336 17.07 12.55 -21.03
N PRO A 337 18.14 12.47 -20.24
CA PRO A 337 18.04 12.06 -18.85
C PRO A 337 17.23 13.05 -18.03
N LYS A 338 16.39 12.54 -17.12
CA LYS A 338 15.78 13.35 -16.07
C LYS A 338 16.68 13.36 -14.84
N GLU A 339 17.00 14.55 -14.34
CA GLU A 339 17.93 14.75 -13.23
C GLU A 339 17.19 14.97 -11.91
N PHE A 340 17.68 14.33 -10.84
CA PHE A 340 17.08 14.26 -9.51
C PHE A 340 18.08 14.74 -8.47
N CYS A 341 18.19 16.05 -8.31
CA CYS A 341 18.99 16.67 -7.26
C CYS A 341 18.17 16.74 -5.96
N TYR A 342 18.60 16.03 -4.91
CA TYR A 342 18.14 16.34 -3.56
C TYR A 342 18.49 17.80 -3.21
N LEU A 343 17.48 18.58 -2.81
CA LEU A 343 17.57 19.98 -2.36
C LEU A 343 17.22 20.14 -0.87
N ASN A 344 16.33 19.29 -0.34
CA ASN A 344 15.81 19.33 1.03
C ASN A 344 15.19 17.97 1.41
N ASN A 345 14.79 17.78 2.68
CA ASN A 345 14.22 16.52 3.18
C ASN A 345 13.10 15.98 2.28
N TYR A 346 12.21 16.86 1.81
CA TYR A 346 11.03 16.52 1.00
C TYR A 346 11.29 16.29 -0.49
N SER A 347 12.55 16.33 -0.95
CA SER A 347 12.86 16.18 -2.38
C SER A 347 12.50 14.78 -2.90
N THR A 348 11.64 14.75 -3.94
CA THR A 348 11.35 13.57 -4.77
C THR A 348 12.64 13.06 -5.41
N GLY A 349 12.90 11.75 -5.33
CA GLY A 349 13.98 11.10 -6.06
C GLY A 349 13.45 10.23 -7.20
N ILE A 350 14.29 9.30 -7.65
CA ILE A 350 14.01 8.48 -8.83
C ILE A 350 12.85 7.51 -8.59
N LEU A 351 12.79 6.82 -7.45
CA LEU A 351 11.75 5.82 -7.19
C LEU A 351 10.37 6.47 -7.01
N SER A 352 10.31 7.56 -6.24
CA SER A 352 9.07 8.35 -6.07
C SER A 352 8.58 8.85 -7.43
N TYR A 353 9.46 9.42 -8.26
CA TYR A 353 9.09 9.85 -9.61
C TYR A 353 8.61 8.71 -10.50
N LEU A 354 9.30 7.57 -10.52
CA LEU A 354 8.87 6.43 -11.31
C LEU A 354 7.48 5.93 -10.88
N LYS A 355 7.13 6.06 -9.59
CA LYS A 355 5.75 5.80 -9.11
C LYS A 355 4.76 6.90 -9.51
N GLU A 356 5.15 8.18 -9.46
CA GLU A 356 4.33 9.31 -9.91
C GLU A 356 3.93 9.22 -11.39
N ILE A 357 4.76 8.57 -12.23
CA ILE A 357 4.45 8.30 -13.64
C ILE A 357 4.09 6.83 -13.95
N GLU A 358 3.83 5.99 -12.95
CA GLU A 358 3.20 4.67 -13.15
C GLU A 358 1.71 4.84 -13.49
N GLY A 359 1.41 5.13 -14.77
CA GLY A 359 0.03 5.30 -15.26
C GLY A 359 -0.87 4.05 -15.13
N ASN A 360 -0.28 2.89 -14.81
CA ASN A 360 -0.98 1.64 -14.51
C ASN A 360 -0.20 0.88 -13.44
N SER A 361 -0.83 0.63 -12.27
CA SER A 361 -0.18 -0.09 -11.17
C SER A 361 0.17 -1.55 -11.48
N PHE A 362 -0.32 -2.13 -12.58
CA PHE A 362 0.05 -3.48 -13.05
C PHE A 362 1.15 -3.49 -14.12
N GLU A 363 1.66 -2.32 -14.51
CA GLU A 363 2.75 -2.17 -15.48
C GLU A 363 3.87 -1.31 -14.85
N PRO A 364 4.57 -1.85 -13.83
CA PRO A 364 5.58 -1.10 -13.08
C PRO A 364 6.67 -0.47 -13.94
N LEU A 365 7.20 0.66 -13.49
CA LEU A 365 8.46 1.21 -13.98
C LEU A 365 9.65 0.74 -13.13
N PHE A 366 9.40 0.30 -11.88
CA PHE A 366 10.33 -0.50 -11.10
C PHE A 366 9.62 -1.58 -10.27
N ILE A 367 10.35 -2.65 -9.93
CA ILE A 367 9.91 -3.66 -8.95
C ILE A 367 10.93 -3.81 -7.83
N THR A 368 10.43 -4.13 -6.65
CA THR A 368 11.19 -4.41 -5.43
C THR A 368 11.13 -5.92 -5.17
N CYS A 369 12.27 -6.56 -4.90
CA CYS A 369 12.36 -7.99 -4.61
C CYS A 369 13.17 -8.20 -3.33
N LEU A 370 12.66 -8.99 -2.39
CA LEU A 370 13.31 -9.32 -1.12
C LEU A 370 14.16 -10.60 -1.27
N SER A 371 15.27 -10.70 -0.53
CA SER A 371 16.11 -11.92 -0.53
C SER A 371 15.49 -13.12 0.21
N SER A 372 14.49 -12.84 1.04
CA SER A 372 13.74 -13.78 1.86
C SER A 372 12.36 -13.19 2.14
N TYR A 373 11.39 -14.05 2.50
CA TYR A 373 10.04 -13.63 2.90
C TYR A 373 9.28 -12.77 1.86
N ASP A 374 9.61 -12.89 0.57
CA ASP A 374 8.92 -12.13 -0.46
C ASP A 374 7.46 -12.61 -0.62
N PRO A 375 6.45 -11.74 -0.47
CA PRO A 375 5.06 -12.14 -0.61
C PRO A 375 4.71 -12.56 -2.05
N TYR A 376 5.43 -12.12 -3.08
CA TYR A 376 5.18 -12.52 -4.47
C TYR A 376 5.59 -13.97 -4.75
N ASP A 377 6.63 -14.48 -4.07
CA ASP A 377 7.10 -15.85 -4.23
C ASP A 377 6.08 -16.91 -3.76
N LEU A 378 5.14 -16.54 -2.87
CA LEU A 378 4.06 -17.43 -2.39
C LEU A 378 3.22 -18.08 -3.50
N MET A 379 3.19 -17.48 -4.70
CA MET A 379 2.43 -17.98 -5.86
C MET A 379 3.31 -18.72 -6.88
N LEU A 380 4.59 -18.96 -6.58
CA LEU A 380 5.46 -19.80 -7.41
C LEU A 380 5.22 -21.29 -7.08
N PRO A 381 5.03 -22.18 -8.08
CA PRO A 381 4.70 -23.59 -7.84
C PRO A 381 5.78 -24.40 -7.10
N ASN A 382 7.04 -23.93 -7.08
CA ASN A 382 8.19 -24.67 -6.54
C ASN A 382 9.11 -23.79 -5.66
N TRP A 383 8.54 -22.85 -4.89
CA TRP A 383 9.35 -22.03 -3.99
C TRP A 383 9.91 -22.85 -2.81
N ASN A 384 11.19 -22.63 -2.50
CA ASN A 384 11.86 -23.27 -1.36
C ASN A 384 11.93 -22.36 -0.13
N GLY A 385 11.70 -21.05 -0.29
CA GLY A 385 11.48 -20.13 0.81
C GLY A 385 10.08 -20.26 1.41
N GLU A 386 9.77 -19.30 2.28
CA GLU A 386 8.54 -19.16 3.06
C GLU A 386 8.31 -17.68 3.35
N TYR A 387 7.09 -17.28 3.69
CA TYR A 387 6.68 -15.93 4.11
C TYR A 387 6.16 -15.99 5.54
N TYR A 388 6.50 -14.97 6.35
CA TYR A 388 5.99 -14.82 7.71
C TYR A 388 5.36 -13.42 7.88
N SER A 389 4.21 -13.35 8.54
CA SER A 389 3.50 -12.10 8.78
C SER A 389 4.13 -11.24 9.89
N SER A 390 3.61 -10.04 10.11
CA SER A 390 3.88 -9.32 11.37
C SER A 390 3.34 -10.10 12.57
N GLY A 391 3.91 -9.87 13.76
CA GLY A 391 3.57 -10.53 15.02
C GLY A 391 2.36 -9.94 15.75
N SER A 392 1.34 -9.44 15.04
CA SER A 392 0.22 -8.72 15.64
C SER A 392 -0.99 -9.58 16.06
N GLY A 393 -1.07 -10.84 15.67
CA GLY A 393 -2.28 -11.67 15.81
C GLY A 393 -3.41 -11.34 14.83
N HIS A 394 -3.31 -10.21 14.12
CA HIS A 394 -4.34 -9.64 13.25
C HIS A 394 -3.81 -9.22 11.86
N SER A 395 -2.61 -9.70 11.54
CA SER A 395 -1.86 -9.42 10.31
C SER A 395 -2.63 -9.88 9.07
N PHE A 396 -2.42 -9.24 7.92
CA PHE A 396 -3.15 -9.56 6.69
C PHE A 396 -2.27 -9.69 5.45
N LEU A 397 -2.75 -10.49 4.50
CA LEU A 397 -2.21 -10.60 3.15
C LEU A 397 -3.33 -10.28 2.15
N LYS A 398 -3.20 -9.16 1.44
CA LYS A 398 -4.19 -8.66 0.48
C LYS A 398 -3.66 -8.74 -0.94
N PHE A 399 -4.39 -9.46 -1.79
CA PHE A 399 -4.18 -9.59 -3.23
C PHE A 399 -5.16 -8.68 -3.98
N LEU A 400 -4.66 -7.90 -4.94
CA LEU A 400 -5.46 -7.06 -5.84
C LEU A 400 -5.16 -7.47 -7.28
N PHE A 401 -6.11 -8.09 -7.98
CA PHE A 401 -5.90 -8.61 -9.33
C PHE A 401 -6.06 -7.51 -10.38
N ARG A 402 -5.33 -7.61 -11.51
CA ARG A 402 -5.49 -6.69 -12.65
C ARG A 402 -6.88 -6.80 -13.25
N ASP A 403 -7.30 -8.02 -13.52
CA ASP A 403 -8.58 -8.37 -14.13
C ASP A 403 -9.50 -8.99 -13.06
N ILE A 404 -10.83 -8.87 -13.21
CA ILE A 404 -11.77 -9.54 -12.30
C ILE A 404 -11.73 -11.03 -12.59
N ILE A 405 -11.51 -11.84 -11.56
CA ILE A 405 -11.47 -13.31 -11.65
C ILE A 405 -12.67 -13.94 -10.94
N SER A 406 -13.12 -15.10 -11.44
CA SER A 406 -14.01 -16.00 -10.70
C SER A 406 -13.17 -16.93 -9.82
N ILE A 407 -13.62 -17.15 -8.57
CA ILE A 407 -13.05 -18.12 -7.64
C ILE A 407 -14.16 -18.89 -6.92
N SER A 408 -13.93 -20.17 -6.63
CA SER A 408 -14.74 -21.02 -5.74
C SER A 408 -13.98 -21.46 -4.47
N GLY A 409 -12.73 -21.04 -4.30
CA GLY A 409 -11.93 -21.34 -3.12
C GLY A 409 -10.47 -20.85 -3.21
N ILE A 410 -9.69 -21.14 -2.17
CA ILE A 410 -8.22 -20.98 -2.14
C ILE A 410 -7.54 -22.26 -1.66
N ILE A 411 -6.24 -22.38 -1.89
CA ILE A 411 -5.38 -23.44 -1.37
C ILE A 411 -4.25 -22.76 -0.59
N LEU A 412 -4.08 -23.11 0.68
CA LEU A 412 -3.03 -22.61 1.55
C LEU A 412 -2.07 -23.73 1.92
N GLN A 413 -0.75 -23.46 1.90
CA GLN A 413 0.27 -24.30 2.54
C GLN A 413 1.00 -23.53 3.64
N ASN A 414 1.06 -24.11 4.83
CA ASN A 414 1.84 -23.57 5.96
C ASN A 414 3.34 -23.80 5.80
N ALA A 415 4.12 -22.96 6.49
CA ALA A 415 5.58 -22.99 6.55
C ALA A 415 6.14 -24.15 7.44
N GLN A 416 7.43 -24.09 7.79
CA GLN A 416 8.07 -25.06 8.69
C GLN A 416 7.59 -24.95 10.14
N GLU A 417 7.09 -23.77 10.51
CA GLU A 417 6.61 -23.34 11.83
C GLU A 417 5.56 -22.22 11.68
N CYS A 418 5.05 -21.68 12.79
CA CYS A 418 4.05 -20.60 12.82
C CYS A 418 2.74 -20.97 12.10
N TYR A 419 2.26 -22.19 12.34
CA TYR A 419 1.16 -22.80 11.58
C TYR A 419 -0.15 -21.99 11.64
N PHE A 420 -0.54 -21.39 10.53
CA PHE A 420 -1.75 -20.58 10.40
C PHE A 420 -2.99 -21.36 10.86
N GLN A 421 -3.73 -20.80 11.82
CA GLN A 421 -4.82 -21.46 12.53
C GLN A 421 -6.18 -20.81 12.24
N GLY A 422 -6.38 -19.59 12.76
CA GLY A 422 -7.61 -18.81 12.62
C GLY A 422 -7.42 -17.70 11.60
N PHE A 423 -8.39 -17.53 10.71
CA PHE A 423 -8.37 -16.47 9.70
C PHE A 423 -9.76 -16.16 9.13
N LYS A 424 -9.89 -14.96 8.56
CA LYS A 424 -11.03 -14.45 7.80
C LYS A 424 -10.60 -14.21 6.36
N ILE A 425 -11.50 -14.42 5.40
CA ILE A 425 -11.29 -14.06 3.99
C ILE A 425 -12.37 -13.07 3.59
N LEU A 426 -11.93 -11.86 3.26
CA LEU A 426 -12.75 -10.78 2.72
C LEU A 426 -12.44 -10.65 1.21
N ILE A 427 -13.43 -10.24 0.43
CA ILE A 427 -13.26 -9.92 -1.00
C ILE A 427 -13.79 -8.52 -1.29
N ASN A 428 -13.28 -7.91 -2.36
CA ASN A 428 -13.73 -6.60 -2.82
C ASN A 428 -13.73 -5.57 -1.67
N GLU A 429 -12.59 -5.52 -0.96
CA GLU A 429 -12.38 -4.88 0.34
C GLU A 429 -13.08 -5.54 1.52
N ASP A 430 -14.42 -5.49 1.61
CA ASP A 430 -15.16 -5.69 2.87
C ASP A 430 -16.13 -6.89 2.92
N GLU A 431 -16.42 -7.57 1.81
CA GLU A 431 -17.34 -8.73 1.80
C GLU A 431 -16.66 -9.97 2.41
N MET A 432 -16.89 -10.26 3.69
CA MET A 432 -16.40 -11.48 4.34
C MET A 432 -17.14 -12.73 3.83
N ILE A 433 -16.42 -13.61 3.12
CA ILE A 433 -16.97 -14.84 2.50
C ILE A 433 -16.57 -16.13 3.23
N TYR A 434 -15.60 -16.07 4.15
CA TYR A 434 -15.16 -17.21 4.95
C TYR A 434 -14.54 -16.74 6.27
N SER A 435 -14.71 -17.53 7.34
CA SER A 435 -14.03 -17.34 8.62
C SER A 435 -13.83 -18.68 9.33
N THR A 436 -12.67 -18.87 9.95
CA THR A 436 -12.36 -20.03 10.80
C THR A 436 -11.57 -19.61 12.03
N LYS A 437 -11.75 -20.34 13.15
CA LYS A 437 -10.93 -20.22 14.37
C LYS A 437 -9.87 -21.33 14.50
N GLY A 438 -9.76 -22.22 13.50
CA GLY A 438 -8.79 -23.32 13.52
C GLY A 438 -9.01 -24.34 12.40
N GLU A 439 -8.44 -24.08 11.22
CA GLU A 439 -8.39 -25.05 10.12
C GLU A 439 -7.43 -26.21 10.46
N GLN A 440 -7.98 -27.33 10.93
CA GLN A 440 -7.16 -28.48 11.39
C GLN A 440 -6.31 -29.11 10.28
N ARG A 441 -6.67 -28.95 9.00
CA ARG A 441 -5.86 -29.45 7.87
C ARG A 441 -4.55 -28.68 7.70
N LEU A 442 -4.45 -27.46 8.26
CA LEU A 442 -3.22 -26.66 8.32
C LEU A 442 -2.35 -26.95 9.56
N ASN A 443 -2.82 -27.76 10.52
CA ASN A 443 -2.10 -28.01 11.77
C ASN A 443 -0.83 -28.86 11.54
N GLY A 444 0.31 -28.18 11.40
CA GLY A 444 1.65 -28.76 11.28
C GLY A 444 2.46 -28.31 10.06
N LYS A 445 3.73 -28.70 10.07
CA LYS A 445 4.75 -28.38 9.06
C LYS A 445 4.36 -28.76 7.63
N ASN A 446 4.49 -27.82 6.69
CA ASN A 446 4.19 -27.98 5.26
C ASN A 446 2.77 -28.49 4.95
N LYS A 447 1.82 -28.35 5.90
CA LYS A 447 0.44 -28.82 5.76
C LYS A 447 -0.36 -27.96 4.81
N ILE A 448 -1.32 -28.58 4.12
CA ILE A 448 -2.08 -27.97 3.02
C ILE A 448 -3.57 -28.10 3.29
N ALA A 449 -4.31 -27.00 3.10
CA ALA A 449 -5.77 -27.00 3.15
C ALA A 449 -6.38 -26.23 1.97
N PRO A 450 -7.25 -26.87 1.16
CA PRO A 450 -8.18 -26.14 0.31
C PRO A 450 -9.37 -25.64 1.14
N ILE A 451 -9.65 -24.35 0.97
CA ILE A 451 -10.78 -23.64 1.56
C ILE A 451 -11.75 -23.34 0.42
N LEU A 452 -12.85 -24.08 0.34
CA LEU A 452 -13.94 -23.74 -0.59
C LEU A 452 -14.85 -22.67 0.00
N PHE A 453 -15.50 -21.93 -0.89
CA PHE A 453 -16.61 -21.03 -0.57
C PHE A 453 -17.95 -21.67 -0.96
N GLU A 454 -19.06 -21.15 -0.41
CA GLU A 454 -20.40 -21.68 -0.64
C GLU A 454 -20.89 -21.58 -2.11
N ARG A 455 -20.24 -20.73 -2.90
CA ARG A 455 -20.55 -20.45 -4.31
C ARG A 455 -19.30 -19.94 -5.03
N GLU A 456 -19.39 -19.76 -6.35
CA GLU A 456 -18.42 -18.95 -7.10
C GLU A 456 -18.62 -17.45 -6.78
N PHE A 457 -17.52 -16.74 -6.55
CA PHE A 457 -17.47 -15.30 -6.33
C PHE A 457 -16.63 -14.62 -7.41
N LYS A 458 -17.04 -13.42 -7.84
CA LYS A 458 -16.27 -12.56 -8.74
C LYS A 458 -15.52 -11.53 -7.91
N VAL A 459 -14.19 -11.54 -8.02
CA VAL A 459 -13.31 -10.76 -7.16
C VAL A 459 -12.37 -9.85 -7.94
N LYS A 460 -12.17 -8.65 -7.41
CA LYS A 460 -11.12 -7.70 -7.80
C LYS A 460 -10.00 -7.69 -6.75
N SER A 461 -10.34 -7.83 -5.47
CA SER A 461 -9.39 -8.03 -4.37
C SER A 461 -9.82 -9.18 -3.45
N ILE A 462 -8.86 -9.80 -2.78
CA ILE A 462 -9.03 -10.78 -1.70
C ILE A 462 -8.09 -10.39 -0.56
N LYS A 463 -8.58 -10.34 0.67
CA LYS A 463 -7.82 -10.02 1.88
C LYS A 463 -7.97 -11.16 2.89
N ILE A 464 -6.89 -11.86 3.17
CA ILE A 464 -6.82 -12.90 4.20
C ILE A 464 -6.29 -12.24 5.48
N ILE A 465 -7.04 -12.32 6.58
CA ILE A 465 -6.73 -11.65 7.85
C ILE A 465 -6.58 -12.71 8.94
N GLN A 466 -5.51 -12.65 9.71
CA GLN A 466 -5.26 -13.50 10.87
C GLN A 466 -6.29 -13.26 11.98
N ASP A 467 -6.68 -14.32 12.68
CA ASP A 467 -7.67 -14.29 13.75
C ASP A 467 -7.15 -14.99 15.01
N GLY A 468 -6.06 -14.46 15.57
CA GLY A 468 -5.38 -14.94 16.77
C GLY A 468 -4.06 -15.68 16.49
N ILE A 469 -3.58 -16.42 17.50
CA ILE A 469 -2.31 -17.16 17.44
C ILE A 469 -2.32 -18.34 16.45
N SER A 470 -1.13 -18.76 16.03
CA SER A 470 -0.86 -20.01 15.31
C SER A 470 -1.07 -21.25 16.21
N PHE A 471 -1.17 -22.44 15.61
CA PHE A 471 -1.29 -23.70 16.35
C PHE A 471 -0.08 -24.01 17.26
N ASP A 472 1.08 -23.38 17.00
CA ASP A 472 2.30 -23.49 17.80
C ASP A 472 2.56 -22.27 18.71
N ASN A 473 1.54 -21.41 18.91
CA ASN A 473 1.48 -20.29 19.87
C ASN A 473 2.29 -19.03 19.51
N HIS A 474 2.47 -18.74 18.21
CA HIS A 474 3.05 -17.51 17.71
C HIS A 474 1.96 -16.50 17.33
N TYR A 475 2.25 -15.19 17.46
CA TYR A 475 1.35 -14.11 17.02
C TYR A 475 1.48 -13.76 15.53
N PHE A 476 2.34 -14.46 14.79
CA PHE A 476 2.47 -14.36 13.34
C PHE A 476 2.15 -15.72 12.69
N PHE A 477 1.77 -15.69 11.42
CA PHE A 477 1.57 -16.90 10.61
C PHE A 477 2.69 -17.08 9.59
N GLY A 478 3.08 -18.34 9.37
CA GLY A 478 4.01 -18.76 8.33
C GLY A 478 3.28 -19.46 7.19
N LEU A 479 3.35 -18.90 5.97
CA LEU A 479 2.88 -19.53 4.74
C LEU A 479 4.06 -19.90 3.85
N LYS A 480 3.97 -21.08 3.22
CA LYS A 480 4.86 -21.49 2.14
C LYS A 480 4.25 -21.24 0.77
N GLN A 481 2.93 -21.35 0.61
CA GLN A 481 2.32 -21.30 -0.72
C GLN A 481 0.84 -20.91 -0.72
N ILE A 482 0.38 -20.27 -1.80
CA ILE A 482 -1.03 -19.98 -2.08
C ILE A 482 -1.37 -20.12 -3.58
N ASP A 483 -2.53 -20.70 -3.89
CA ASP A 483 -3.19 -20.64 -5.20
C ASP A 483 -4.71 -20.51 -5.01
N PHE A 484 -5.44 -20.15 -6.07
CA PHE A 484 -6.85 -19.80 -6.01
C PHE A 484 -7.65 -20.69 -6.97
N ILE A 485 -8.65 -21.38 -6.43
CA ILE A 485 -9.48 -22.34 -7.18
C ILE A 485 -10.50 -21.55 -7.99
N LYS A 486 -10.40 -21.57 -9.32
CA LYS A 486 -11.28 -20.78 -10.21
C LYS A 486 -12.73 -21.26 -10.18
N SER A 487 -12.94 -22.57 -10.39
CA SER A 487 -14.25 -23.20 -10.33
C SER A 487 -14.11 -24.71 -10.08
N LEU A 488 -15.10 -25.30 -9.41
CA LEU A 488 -15.22 -26.76 -9.26
C LEU A 488 -15.69 -27.39 -10.59
N PRO A 489 -15.07 -28.47 -11.06
CA PRO A 489 -15.55 -29.19 -12.24
C PRO A 489 -16.95 -29.75 -12.04
N SER A 490 -17.83 -29.57 -13.03
CA SER A 490 -19.24 -29.98 -12.93
C SER A 490 -19.38 -31.49 -12.68
N GLY A 491 -19.97 -31.86 -11.55
CA GLY A 491 -20.20 -33.25 -11.15
C GLY A 491 -19.19 -33.84 -10.16
N TYR A 492 -18.14 -33.09 -9.78
CA TYR A 492 -17.27 -33.47 -8.66
C TYR A 492 -17.88 -33.02 -7.32
N SER A 493 -17.84 -33.88 -6.31
CA SER A 493 -17.94 -33.46 -4.91
C SER A 493 -16.64 -32.79 -4.42
N PHE A 494 -16.70 -32.11 -3.27
CA PHE A 494 -15.51 -31.52 -2.65
C PHE A 494 -14.43 -32.58 -2.39
N ASP A 495 -14.78 -33.71 -1.80
CA ASP A 495 -13.82 -34.75 -1.43
C ASP A 495 -13.20 -35.40 -2.68
N GLU A 496 -13.95 -35.59 -3.77
CA GLU A 496 -13.39 -36.08 -5.03
C GLU A 496 -12.41 -35.08 -5.66
N TYR A 497 -12.73 -33.79 -5.67
CA TYR A 497 -11.86 -32.75 -6.22
C TYR A 497 -10.61 -32.54 -5.35
N PHE A 498 -10.75 -32.58 -4.03
CA PHE A 498 -9.63 -32.50 -3.09
C PHE A 498 -8.71 -33.73 -3.19
N ASN A 499 -9.28 -34.93 -3.34
CA ASN A 499 -8.48 -36.13 -3.53
C ASN A 499 -7.80 -36.15 -4.92
N ASP A 500 -8.42 -35.66 -6.02
CA ASP A 500 -7.67 -35.50 -7.29
C ASP A 500 -6.54 -34.48 -7.12
N LEU A 501 -6.80 -33.32 -6.49
CA LEU A 501 -5.78 -32.33 -6.17
C LEU A 501 -4.58 -32.94 -5.40
N LEU A 502 -4.83 -33.64 -4.27
CA LEU A 502 -3.76 -34.27 -3.48
C LEU A 502 -3.00 -35.36 -4.25
N ASN A 503 -3.70 -36.18 -5.04
CA ASN A 503 -3.07 -37.25 -5.83
C ASN A 503 -2.32 -36.71 -7.06
N ASN A 504 -2.54 -35.44 -7.45
CA ASN A 504 -1.84 -34.77 -8.53
C ASN A 504 -1.12 -33.52 -7.97
N ALA A 505 -0.10 -33.71 -7.13
CA ALA A 505 0.66 -32.61 -6.52
C ALA A 505 1.14 -31.55 -7.53
N ASP A 506 1.52 -31.96 -8.75
CA ASP A 506 1.91 -31.07 -9.85
C ASP A 506 0.80 -30.11 -10.33
N LYS A 507 -0.48 -30.37 -9.99
CA LYS A 507 -1.63 -29.50 -10.28
C LYS A 507 -2.03 -28.59 -9.11
N LEU A 508 -1.47 -28.81 -7.92
CA LEU A 508 -2.00 -28.25 -6.66
C LEU A 508 -1.86 -26.72 -6.56
N PHE A 509 -0.81 -26.17 -7.17
CA PHE A 509 -0.52 -24.72 -7.19
C PHE A 509 -0.23 -24.26 -8.63
N ASN A 510 -1.21 -24.41 -9.52
CA ASN A 510 -1.04 -24.18 -10.97
C ASN A 510 -2.27 -23.57 -11.66
N ASN A 511 -3.30 -23.17 -10.90
CA ASN A 511 -4.62 -22.87 -11.45
C ASN A 511 -4.74 -21.42 -11.95
N LEU A 512 -4.15 -20.44 -11.26
CA LEU A 512 -4.27 -19.04 -11.67
C LEU A 512 -3.31 -18.63 -12.80
N ILE A 513 -1.99 -18.86 -12.65
CA ILE A 513 -0.95 -18.16 -13.45
C ILE A 513 0.17 -19.04 -14.03
N ASN A 514 -0.18 -20.18 -14.64
CA ASN A 514 0.76 -21.07 -15.30
C ASN A 514 1.30 -20.49 -16.63
N ASN A 515 2.25 -19.54 -16.54
CA ASN A 515 2.89 -18.87 -17.66
C ASN A 515 4.38 -18.60 -17.34
N GLU A 516 5.27 -19.05 -18.24
CA GLU A 516 6.73 -18.97 -18.08
C GLU A 516 7.27 -17.56 -17.77
N LYS A 517 6.61 -16.48 -18.21
CA LYS A 517 7.06 -15.11 -17.93
C LYS A 517 7.17 -14.86 -16.43
N TYR A 518 6.15 -15.29 -15.69
CA TYR A 518 6.02 -14.97 -14.27
C TYR A 518 6.70 -16.01 -13.37
N GLN A 519 6.81 -17.26 -13.83
CA GLN A 519 7.67 -18.27 -13.18
C GLN A 519 9.16 -17.86 -13.18
N LYS A 520 9.55 -16.89 -14.01
CA LYS A 520 10.91 -16.30 -14.05
C LYS A 520 11.04 -15.00 -13.24
N ASP A 521 9.93 -14.34 -12.89
CA ASP A 521 9.87 -13.20 -11.98
C ASP A 521 8.43 -12.96 -11.50
N PRO A 522 8.08 -13.31 -10.25
CA PRO A 522 6.69 -13.26 -9.77
C PRO A 522 6.18 -11.84 -9.55
N HIS A 523 7.06 -10.84 -9.44
CA HIS A 523 6.72 -9.42 -9.36
C HIS A 523 6.06 -8.89 -10.65
N LEU A 524 6.08 -9.67 -11.74
CA LEU A 524 5.33 -9.38 -12.95
C LEU A 524 3.97 -10.11 -13.04
N PHE A 525 3.58 -10.90 -12.03
CA PHE A 525 2.24 -11.48 -11.96
C PHE A 525 1.16 -10.37 -12.08
N PRO A 526 0.00 -10.61 -12.71
CA PRO A 526 -1.08 -9.63 -12.85
C PRO A 526 -1.90 -9.46 -11.56
N VAL A 527 -1.22 -9.34 -10.43
CA VAL A 527 -1.75 -9.15 -9.08
C VAL A 527 -0.75 -8.30 -8.29
N ARG A 528 -1.23 -7.41 -7.43
CA ARG A 528 -0.41 -6.70 -6.44
C ARG A 528 -0.69 -7.25 -5.06
N ILE A 529 0.35 -7.37 -4.23
CA ILE A 529 0.23 -7.86 -2.86
C ILE A 529 0.56 -6.74 -1.88
N SER A 530 -0.19 -6.67 -0.79
CA SER A 530 0.00 -5.71 0.29
C SER A 530 -0.26 -6.37 1.65
N THR A 531 0.50 -5.94 2.66
CA THR A 531 0.37 -6.43 4.04
C THR A 531 0.06 -5.26 4.99
N ASP A 532 -0.24 -5.58 6.25
CA ASP A 532 -0.37 -4.62 7.34
C ASP A 532 0.95 -3.85 7.59
N TYR A 533 2.04 -4.56 7.89
CA TYR A 533 3.26 -3.98 8.47
C TYR A 533 4.46 -3.91 7.51
N PHE A 534 4.53 -4.82 6.54
CA PHE A 534 5.61 -4.91 5.57
C PHE A 534 5.23 -4.34 4.20
N SER A 535 6.21 -3.74 3.52
CA SER A 535 5.99 -3.04 2.24
C SER A 535 7.11 -3.29 1.24
N THR A 536 6.72 -3.54 -0.01
CA THR A 536 7.55 -3.49 -1.21
C THR A 536 7.07 -2.41 -2.21
N GLU A 537 6.02 -1.65 -1.84
CA GLU A 537 5.21 -0.82 -2.75
C GLU A 537 5.03 0.64 -2.30
N ASP A 538 5.42 1.03 -1.07
CA ASP A 538 5.25 2.42 -0.56
C ASP A 538 6.49 3.02 0.14
N PHE A 539 7.59 2.29 0.25
CA PHE A 539 8.83 2.68 0.97
C PHE A 539 9.58 3.90 0.38
N TYR A 540 9.28 4.34 -0.85
CA TYR A 540 9.78 5.62 -1.39
C TYR A 540 9.02 6.82 -0.77
N SER A 541 7.87 6.60 -0.14
CA SER A 541 7.13 7.63 0.58
C SER A 541 7.72 7.83 1.98
N GLN A 542 8.11 9.07 2.29
CA GLN A 542 8.58 9.46 3.63
C GLN A 542 7.49 9.36 4.71
N TYR A 543 6.23 9.24 4.30
CA TYR A 543 5.08 9.09 5.18
C TYR A 543 4.72 7.63 5.47
N SER A 544 5.35 6.65 4.79
CA SER A 544 5.14 5.24 5.14
C SER A 544 5.72 4.95 6.52
N GLN A 545 4.94 4.22 7.33
CA GLN A 545 5.37 3.66 8.62
C GLN A 545 5.65 2.15 8.51
N LYS A 546 5.56 1.59 7.30
CA LYS A 546 5.82 0.18 7.05
C LYS A 546 7.30 -0.08 6.90
N ASN A 547 7.72 -1.29 7.25
CA ASN A 547 9.09 -1.74 7.08
C ASN A 547 9.25 -2.49 5.75
N VAL A 548 10.34 -2.24 5.03
CA VAL A 548 10.93 -3.24 4.13
C VAL A 548 11.77 -4.17 5.01
N PHE A 549 11.59 -5.48 4.87
CA PHE A 549 12.20 -6.48 5.76
C PHE A 549 12.72 -7.67 4.94
N SER A 550 13.96 -8.09 5.19
CA SER A 550 14.51 -9.35 4.69
C SER A 550 15.57 -9.87 5.67
N ASN A 551 15.88 -11.16 5.67
CA ASN A 551 16.65 -11.83 6.74
C ASN A 551 17.56 -12.92 6.18
N GLY A 552 18.56 -13.30 6.97
CA GLY A 552 19.54 -14.34 6.67
C GLY A 552 20.89 -13.78 6.25
N GLU A 553 21.88 -14.67 6.13
CA GLU A 553 23.25 -14.24 5.84
C GLU A 553 23.30 -13.45 4.53
N ASN A 554 23.87 -12.23 4.58
CA ASN A 554 23.91 -11.32 3.44
C ASN A 554 22.52 -10.87 2.92
N ALA A 555 21.49 -10.80 3.78
CA ALA A 555 20.14 -10.31 3.45
C ALA A 555 20.16 -9.03 2.58
N TYR A 556 19.28 -8.99 1.58
CA TYR A 556 19.26 -7.90 0.59
C TYR A 556 17.85 -7.57 0.07
N VAL A 557 17.74 -6.40 -0.54
CA VAL A 557 16.59 -5.95 -1.32
C VAL A 557 17.07 -5.43 -2.67
N ASP A 558 16.51 -5.95 -3.76
CA ASP A 558 16.77 -5.53 -5.14
C ASP A 558 15.67 -4.59 -5.65
N PHE A 559 16.06 -3.50 -6.29
CA PHE A 559 15.20 -2.59 -7.04
C PHE A 559 15.55 -2.69 -8.52
N LYS A 560 14.67 -3.30 -9.33
CA LYS A 560 14.86 -3.48 -10.77
C LYS A 560 14.09 -2.40 -11.52
N ILE A 561 14.80 -1.51 -12.19
CA ILE A 561 14.23 -0.49 -13.08
C ILE A 561 13.87 -1.17 -14.41
N LEU A 562 12.58 -1.23 -14.73
CA LEU A 562 12.08 -2.01 -15.87
C LEU A 562 12.23 -1.27 -17.21
N HIS A 563 12.07 0.05 -17.21
CA HIS A 563 11.95 0.86 -18.44
C HIS A 563 13.08 1.91 -18.61
N GLY A 564 14.26 1.65 -18.04
CA GLY A 564 15.43 2.50 -18.23
C GLY A 564 16.64 2.05 -17.41
N PHE A 565 17.54 2.99 -17.15
CA PHE A 565 18.65 2.82 -16.21
C PHE A 565 18.92 4.11 -15.42
N VAL A 566 19.70 4.00 -14.35
CA VAL A 566 20.08 5.12 -13.50
C VAL A 566 21.60 5.27 -13.41
N VAL A 567 22.06 6.49 -13.15
CA VAL A 567 23.36 6.80 -12.54
C VAL A 567 23.03 7.49 -11.22
N ILE A 568 23.60 7.01 -10.11
CA ILE A 568 23.19 7.43 -8.76
C ILE A 568 24.32 8.22 -8.10
N ASP A 569 24.03 9.45 -7.69
CA ASP A 569 24.99 10.36 -7.05
C ASP A 569 24.90 10.31 -5.51
N LYS A 570 23.73 9.93 -4.97
CA LYS A 570 23.43 9.82 -3.53
C LYS A 570 22.10 9.09 -3.28
N TYR A 571 21.88 8.63 -2.06
CA TYR A 571 20.61 8.04 -1.61
C TYR A 571 20.17 8.58 -0.25
N ARG A 572 18.87 8.54 0.05
CA ARG A 572 18.28 8.85 1.36
C ARG A 572 17.72 7.57 1.95
N LEU A 573 18.09 7.24 3.18
CA LEU A 573 17.66 6.05 3.93
C LEU A 573 17.09 6.48 5.29
N LYS A 574 15.95 5.90 5.69
CA LYS A 574 15.44 5.94 7.07
C LYS A 574 15.46 4.52 7.61
N LYS A 575 16.25 4.30 8.67
CA LYS A 575 16.31 3.00 9.36
C LYS A 575 14.98 2.65 9.99
N SER A 576 14.78 1.35 10.24
CA SER A 576 13.73 0.90 11.15
C SER A 576 14.07 1.26 12.60
N ASP A 577 13.05 1.31 13.44
CA ASP A 577 13.14 1.28 14.90
C ASP A 577 13.16 -0.16 15.46
N VAL A 578 12.78 -1.16 14.64
CA VAL A 578 12.68 -2.58 15.03
C VAL A 578 14.03 -3.29 15.05
N ALA A 579 14.91 -2.98 14.09
CA ALA A 579 16.20 -3.65 13.93
C ALA A 579 17.31 -2.61 13.77
N GLU A 580 18.39 -2.81 14.50
CA GLU A 580 19.49 -1.85 14.63
C GLU A 580 20.47 -1.98 13.47
N LEU A 581 20.07 -1.55 12.27
CA LEU A 581 20.90 -1.59 11.06
C LEU A 581 22.18 -0.76 11.27
N ARG A 582 23.35 -1.42 11.19
CA ARG A 582 24.66 -0.81 11.46
C ARG A 582 25.49 -0.57 10.21
N SER A 583 25.57 -1.56 9.32
CA SER A 583 26.38 -1.48 8.11
C SER A 583 25.74 -2.21 6.94
N TRP A 584 25.88 -1.62 5.75
CA TRP A 584 25.29 -2.11 4.51
C TRP A 584 26.08 -1.59 3.30
N LYS A 585 25.84 -2.19 2.15
CA LYS A 585 26.37 -1.76 0.85
C LYS A 585 25.26 -1.55 -0.17
N ILE A 586 25.46 -0.56 -1.03
CA ILE A 586 24.69 -0.36 -2.25
C ILE A 586 25.49 -0.93 -3.41
N LEU A 587 24.93 -1.93 -4.10
CA LEU A 587 25.50 -2.51 -5.31
C LEU A 587 24.65 -2.13 -6.54
N GLY A 588 25.29 -2.04 -7.70
CA GLY A 588 24.63 -1.87 -8.99
C GLY A 588 24.95 -3.02 -9.93
N SER A 589 23.95 -3.48 -10.68
CA SER A 589 24.12 -4.35 -11.84
C SER A 589 23.40 -3.75 -13.06
N PHE A 590 23.86 -4.11 -14.25
CA PHE A 590 23.24 -3.68 -15.51
C PHE A 590 22.95 -4.90 -16.38
N GLN A 591 21.67 -5.12 -16.70
CA GLN A 591 21.20 -6.34 -17.34
C GLN A 591 20.12 -6.04 -18.38
N THR A 592 20.31 -6.56 -19.60
CA THR A 592 19.35 -6.44 -20.71
C THR A 592 18.15 -7.39 -20.57
N HIS A 593 18.23 -8.35 -19.64
CA HIS A 593 17.21 -9.37 -19.39
C HIS A 593 17.02 -9.52 -17.87
N LEU A 594 16.12 -8.70 -17.31
CA LEU A 594 15.89 -8.55 -15.86
C LEU A 594 15.44 -9.84 -15.14
N HIS A 595 15.06 -10.86 -15.92
CA HIS A 595 14.67 -12.21 -15.47
C HIS A 595 15.85 -13.19 -15.35
N LYS A 596 17.09 -12.73 -15.52
CA LYS A 596 18.28 -13.57 -15.32
C LYS A 596 19.42 -12.76 -14.68
N ILE A 597 19.34 -12.63 -13.36
CA ILE A 597 20.37 -11.98 -12.56
C ILE A 597 21.69 -12.73 -12.71
N ASP A 598 22.71 -12.00 -13.14
CA ASP A 598 24.08 -12.52 -13.19
C ASP A 598 24.82 -12.07 -11.94
N GLU A 599 24.86 -12.94 -10.94
CA GLU A 599 25.48 -12.68 -9.64
C GLU A 599 26.98 -12.39 -9.71
N THR A 600 27.64 -12.70 -10.84
CA THR A 600 29.04 -12.33 -11.08
C THR A 600 29.21 -10.86 -11.51
N LYS A 601 28.12 -10.14 -11.77
CA LYS A 601 28.10 -8.77 -12.32
C LYS A 601 27.49 -7.74 -11.36
N TRP A 602 27.82 -7.84 -10.08
CA TRP A 602 27.59 -6.76 -9.10
C TRP A 602 28.78 -5.81 -9.02
N THR A 603 28.50 -4.52 -8.90
CA THR A 603 29.51 -3.48 -8.70
C THR A 603 29.18 -2.68 -7.43
N LEU A 604 30.14 -2.55 -6.51
CA LEU A 604 30.00 -1.68 -5.35
C LEU A 604 29.83 -0.21 -5.77
N LEU A 605 28.80 0.45 -5.24
CA LEU A 605 28.53 1.88 -5.44
C LEU A 605 28.78 2.69 -4.16
N SER A 606 28.39 2.15 -3.01
CA SER A 606 28.62 2.72 -1.67
C SER A 606 28.69 1.59 -0.64
N GLU A 607 29.49 1.78 0.39
CA GLU A 607 29.54 0.94 1.59
C GLU A 607 29.51 1.88 2.79
N ILE A 608 28.66 1.60 3.77
CA ILE A 608 28.48 2.40 4.98
C ILE A 608 28.64 1.50 6.20
N ILE A 609 29.40 1.98 7.18
CA ILE A 609 29.44 1.48 8.54
C ILE A 609 29.14 2.70 9.41
N ASP A 610 28.01 2.70 10.09
CA ASP A 610 27.69 3.78 11.03
C ASP A 610 28.38 3.51 12.38
N ASP A 611 29.04 4.54 12.91
CA ASP A 611 29.64 4.55 14.24
C ASP A 611 28.64 4.93 15.36
N VAL A 612 27.41 5.32 14.99
CA VAL A 612 26.37 5.78 15.93
C VAL A 612 25.05 5.07 15.64
N ASN A 613 24.47 4.46 16.68
CA ASN A 613 23.12 3.89 16.64
C ASN A 613 22.05 5.00 16.82
N SER A 614 21.92 5.85 15.80
CA SER A 614 20.86 6.87 15.71
C SER A 614 19.76 6.39 14.76
N ASN A 615 18.68 5.87 15.33
CA ASN A 615 17.49 5.47 14.58
C ASN A 615 16.52 6.65 14.38
N CYS A 616 15.46 6.43 13.60
CA CYS A 616 14.37 7.37 13.25
C CYS A 616 14.63 8.46 12.20
N ASP A 617 15.86 8.98 12.01
CA ASP A 617 16.10 10.09 11.05
C ASP A 617 16.32 9.63 9.58
N CYS A 618 15.91 10.49 8.64
CA CYS A 618 16.16 10.35 7.19
C CYS A 618 17.56 10.88 6.83
N ILE A 619 18.56 9.99 6.73
CA ILE A 619 19.96 10.36 6.47
C ILE A 619 20.29 10.24 4.97
N ILE A 620 21.15 11.12 4.45
CA ILE A 620 21.62 11.12 3.06
C ILE A 620 23.05 10.57 3.00
N TYR A 621 23.30 9.64 2.09
CA TYR A 621 24.61 9.01 1.89
C TYR A 621 25.09 9.26 0.44
N PRO A 622 26.31 9.78 0.23
CA PRO A 622 26.86 10.06 -1.10
C PRO A 622 27.32 8.76 -1.80
N ILE A 623 27.24 8.75 -3.13
CA ILE A 623 27.75 7.68 -3.99
C ILE A 623 28.86 8.26 -4.89
N ASN A 624 30.09 7.77 -4.71
CA ASN A 624 31.28 8.31 -5.37
C ASN A 624 31.61 7.56 -6.67
N THR A 625 30.62 7.32 -7.54
CA THR A 625 30.79 6.58 -8.80
C THR A 625 29.79 7.02 -9.87
N ASN A 626 30.22 7.08 -11.13
CA ASN A 626 29.42 7.51 -12.29
C ASN A 626 28.83 6.34 -13.10
N LYS A 627 28.76 5.15 -12.51
CA LYS A 627 28.39 3.91 -13.21
C LYS A 627 26.87 3.80 -13.38
N SER A 628 26.46 3.33 -14.56
CA SER A 628 25.07 3.05 -14.89
C SER A 628 24.63 1.67 -14.41
N CYS A 629 23.48 1.58 -13.75
CA CYS A 629 22.81 0.32 -13.36
C CYS A 629 21.31 0.39 -13.67
N ASN A 630 20.68 -0.76 -13.88
CA ASN A 630 19.21 -0.89 -13.90
C ASN A 630 18.70 -1.91 -12.86
N ILE A 631 19.59 -2.55 -12.11
CA ILE A 631 19.27 -3.21 -10.85
C ILE A 631 20.15 -2.60 -9.75
N ILE A 632 19.54 -2.21 -8.65
CA ILE A 632 20.18 -1.60 -7.48
C ILE A 632 19.91 -2.51 -6.28
N ARG A 633 20.93 -2.93 -5.55
CA ARG A 633 20.79 -3.77 -4.35
C ARG A 633 21.20 -2.98 -3.12
N ILE A 634 20.38 -2.95 -2.09
CA ILE A 634 20.83 -2.70 -0.71
C ILE A 634 21.05 -4.06 -0.04
N GLN A 635 22.22 -4.27 0.54
CA GLN A 635 22.61 -5.54 1.16
C GLN A 635 23.24 -5.31 2.53
N LEU A 636 22.78 -6.07 3.53
CA LEU A 636 23.30 -6.08 4.89
C LEU A 636 24.78 -6.48 4.92
N ILE A 637 25.52 -5.86 5.84
CA ILE A 637 26.85 -6.31 6.26
C ILE A 637 26.80 -6.67 7.75
N SER A 638 26.20 -5.82 8.59
CA SER A 638 25.89 -6.13 9.99
C SER A 638 24.83 -5.21 10.61
N THR A 639 24.27 -5.68 11.71
CA THR A 639 23.44 -4.95 12.68
C THR A 639 24.28 -4.54 13.90
N TRP A 640 23.67 -3.87 14.89
CA TRP A 640 24.28 -3.64 16.22
C TRP A 640 24.05 -4.80 17.19
N ILE A 641 23.03 -5.63 16.93
CA ILE A 641 22.68 -6.82 17.73
C ILE A 641 23.50 -8.01 17.22
N GLU A 642 24.24 -8.68 18.11
CA GLU A 642 24.99 -9.88 17.73
C GLU A 642 24.04 -11.00 17.24
N ASP A 643 24.44 -11.70 16.19
CA ASP A 643 23.69 -12.74 15.46
C ASP A 643 22.38 -12.30 14.75
N ASP A 644 21.94 -11.03 14.83
CA ASP A 644 20.79 -10.55 14.02
C ASP A 644 21.18 -10.33 12.55
N GLN A 645 20.49 -11.01 11.64
CA GLN A 645 20.70 -10.97 10.19
C GLN A 645 19.59 -10.21 9.44
N SER A 646 18.79 -9.41 10.15
CA SER A 646 17.67 -8.64 9.59
C SER A 646 18.13 -7.36 8.89
N LEU A 647 17.83 -7.24 7.59
CA LEU A 647 17.87 -5.99 6.84
C LEU A 647 16.50 -5.29 6.92
N VAL A 648 16.42 -4.20 7.69
CA VAL A 648 15.13 -3.51 7.93
C VAL A 648 15.26 -1.99 7.80
N PHE A 649 14.37 -1.39 7.02
CA PHE A 649 14.30 0.06 6.82
C PHE A 649 12.88 0.52 6.47
N GLN A 650 12.54 1.77 6.80
CA GLN A 650 11.21 2.34 6.55
C GLN A 650 11.15 3.18 5.27
N HIS A 651 12.25 3.81 4.88
CA HIS A 651 12.31 4.62 3.66
C HIS A 651 13.64 4.46 2.93
N LEU A 652 13.58 4.35 1.59
CA LEU A 652 14.76 4.44 0.72
C LEU A 652 14.41 5.20 -0.57
N GLU A 653 15.31 6.09 -1.00
CA GLU A 653 15.19 6.84 -2.26
C GLU A 653 16.57 7.12 -2.89
N PHE A 654 16.64 7.10 -4.21
CA PHE A 654 17.85 7.33 -5.01
C PHE A 654 17.82 8.68 -5.74
N PHE A 655 18.97 9.34 -5.85
CA PHE A 655 19.15 10.64 -6.49
C PHE A 655 20.32 10.59 -7.50
N GLY A 656 20.22 11.35 -8.58
CA GLY A 656 21.15 11.29 -9.69
C GLY A 656 20.45 11.51 -11.02
N LYS A 657 20.61 10.60 -11.99
CA LYS A 657 20.03 10.73 -13.34
C LYS A 657 19.34 9.44 -13.77
N TYR A 658 18.10 9.55 -14.23
CA TYR A 658 17.35 8.46 -14.85
C TYR A 658 17.32 8.63 -16.36
N TYR A 659 17.60 7.55 -17.09
CA TYR A 659 17.62 7.47 -18.55
C TYR A 659 16.54 6.46 -18.97
N PRO A 660 15.35 6.89 -19.41
CA PRO A 660 14.34 5.98 -19.92
C PRO A 660 14.78 5.36 -21.26
N PHE A 661 14.31 4.15 -21.52
CA PHE A 661 14.37 3.56 -22.85
C PHE A 661 13.30 4.20 -23.76
N CYS A 662 13.59 4.30 -25.06
CA CYS A 662 12.60 4.66 -26.09
C CYS A 662 11.81 3.45 -26.61
#